data_AF-A0A9E4KCP9-F1
#
_entry.id   AF-A0A9E4KCP9-F1
#
_cell.length_a   1.000
_cell.length_b   1.000
_cell.length_c   1.000
_cell.angle_alpha   90.00
_cell.angle_beta   90.00
_cell.angle_gamma   90.00
#
_symmetry.space_group_name_H-M   'P 1'
#
loop_
_entity.id
_entity.type
_entity.pdbx_description
1 polymer ?
#
loop_
_entity_poly.entity_id
_entity_poly.type
_entity_poly.pdbx_seq_one_letter_code
_entity_poly.pdbx_strand_id
1 'polypeptide(L)'
;MASEQKGSGSSKGINSKLVLRGLNKEDEKPQVEITLIDRQGKVFETIQIAEDGAFGLPLGVIEKAHRIRVGPTETESGEAPSFLFLNYRVADFVARLEQGVLDIARSVWREWLFRYRCVSGSVRRCRPSPWWYTQLAEAIRYPLSQSARGFKLNRLARASIQPTAVARLPGTLELGELIAWPIRCTPICLGTIEVYRRICCCEPWVFTDHRLERLIRELERLLERIPEVPDFPDPPGPGPDSAPFQRAILHEGALDERALHVGEDLHALRTLPVERIAEYVNARPYLLCRRYECSEPVKVAEGTIGADGRFNICWHEFPVLLRRGCHEEFAYKVKQRFGPFTITIYNGVNAGHWYDADDNPVLRSYHPLAVACRDNGGEGDAFVYLDEIGDTDSSLLNTPDQTSATSVASPGTNGGVAFPSGGPDGNGAHDRNWGGTLKLAIMFSESMRDTGAKYYRVSVTEADSNGNPVGSPEYVTNGLSWNKAVAVPGGVDVVSESLGPVSTSAPDEPQDSLYLIPFDGDLGSNADWEADQYHAYLNTRDVTKQWSDPDADNGQPAKRHLVTIEVFNAAGERLRPNGTPPSGLPGAEVEAAFTYRRKIQDTGPTNMVPYGALSHLFWWDNRDVVASIEDLRMNGIASDEECQFMNGTESSTFGIGYRAYHPWQMFQKNHVISWRRGLSGGSDTMHNSTNNVGVPPGAEGASPTHTFGHMLNHPTPSTPPRTKCAFTVFLTTYNKRTDGDDLSFSWDHDNAAFALDVAPVICVPCNGEDEEEDDD
;
A
#
# COMPACT_ATOMS: atom_id res chain seq x y z
N MET A 1 -12.48 -48.78 68.76
CA MET A 1 -11.42 -49.38 69.61
C MET A 1 -10.17 -48.54 69.43
N ALA A 2 -9.57 -48.10 70.55
CA ALA A 2 -8.26 -47.46 70.75
C ALA A 2 -7.87 -46.29 69.81
N SER A 3 -7.92 -45.02 70.24
CA SER A 3 -6.98 -44.34 71.15
C SER A 3 -5.52 -44.42 70.71
N GLU A 4 -5.00 -43.33 70.15
CA GLU A 4 -3.70 -42.80 70.58
C GLU A 4 -3.59 -41.29 70.30
N GLN A 5 -3.86 -40.50 71.35
CA GLN A 5 -3.31 -39.17 71.53
C GLN A 5 -1.92 -39.31 72.15
N LYS A 6 -0.88 -38.74 71.53
CA LYS A 6 0.30 -38.07 72.13
C LYS A 6 1.29 -37.74 71.00
N GLY A 7 1.81 -36.54 70.84
CA GLY A 7 1.75 -35.40 71.72
C GLY A 7 2.19 -34.09 71.05
N SER A 8 1.75 -33.03 71.71
CA SER A 8 2.24 -31.65 71.68
C SER A 8 3.75 -31.55 71.46
N GLY A 9 4.16 -31.30 70.22
CA GLY A 9 5.42 -30.64 69.89
C GLY A 9 5.10 -29.22 69.45
N SER A 10 5.28 -28.25 70.34
CA SER A 10 5.28 -26.83 69.99
C SER A 10 6.37 -26.62 68.94
N SER A 11 5.99 -26.55 67.66
CA SER A 11 6.87 -26.02 66.62
C SER A 11 6.99 -24.54 66.92
N LYS A 12 8.00 -24.17 67.71
CA LYS A 12 8.40 -22.78 67.88
C LYS A 12 8.54 -22.19 66.46
N GLY A 13 7.68 -21.25 66.12
CA GLY A 13 7.68 -20.50 64.89
C GLY A 13 7.40 -19.05 65.24
N ILE A 14 7.84 -18.13 64.40
CA ILE A 14 7.58 -16.71 64.62
C ILE A 14 6.25 -16.39 63.95
N ASN A 15 5.23 -16.13 64.76
CA ASN A 15 3.96 -15.57 64.28
C ASN A 15 4.04 -14.06 64.41
N SER A 16 3.79 -13.35 63.32
CA SER A 16 3.82 -11.89 63.29
C SER A 16 2.76 -11.37 62.34
N LYS A 17 2.67 -10.05 62.24
CA LYS A 17 1.68 -9.34 61.42
C LYS A 17 2.40 -8.35 60.52
N LEU A 18 2.03 -8.31 59.25
CA LEU A 18 2.42 -7.28 58.31
C LEU A 18 1.39 -6.15 58.34
N VAL A 19 1.86 -4.91 58.51
CA VAL A 19 1.01 -3.71 58.48
C VAL A 19 1.43 -2.79 57.35
N LEU A 20 0.49 -2.54 56.44
CA LEU A 20 0.63 -1.57 55.36
C LEU A 20 0.30 -0.18 55.93
N ARG A 21 1.33 0.61 56.22
CA ARG A 21 1.18 1.94 56.80
C ARG A 21 0.55 2.89 55.78
N GLY A 22 -0.49 3.62 56.20
CA GLY A 22 -1.19 4.61 55.36
C GLY A 22 -2.25 4.03 54.41
N LEU A 23 -2.66 2.77 54.60
CA LEU A 23 -3.77 2.14 53.88
C LEU A 23 -5.11 2.64 54.45
N ASN A 24 -5.91 3.31 53.61
CA ASN A 24 -7.26 3.77 53.95
C ASN A 24 -8.31 2.73 53.51
N LYS A 25 -9.57 2.88 53.95
CA LYS A 25 -10.67 1.97 53.59
C LYS A 25 -10.99 1.93 52.10
N GLU A 26 -10.62 2.99 51.37
CA GLU A 26 -10.85 3.13 49.93
C GLU A 26 -9.62 2.73 49.10
N ASP A 27 -8.46 2.51 49.73
CA ASP A 27 -7.25 2.12 49.01
C ASP A 27 -7.32 0.62 48.66
N GLU A 28 -6.95 0.29 47.43
CA GLU A 28 -6.73 -1.09 47.02
C GLU A 28 -5.55 -1.70 47.79
N LYS A 29 -5.75 -2.91 48.34
CA LYS A 29 -4.73 -3.60 49.13
C LYS A 29 -3.91 -4.56 48.25
N PRO A 30 -2.57 -4.43 48.17
CA PRO A 30 -1.74 -5.37 47.42
C PRO A 30 -1.74 -6.75 48.09
N GLN A 31 -1.67 -7.80 47.28
CA GLN A 31 -1.33 -9.14 47.75
C GLN A 31 0.18 -9.23 47.96
N VAL A 32 0.60 -9.74 49.13
CA VAL A 32 2.00 -9.72 49.57
C VAL A 32 2.40 -11.12 50.04
N GLU A 33 3.61 -11.53 49.68
CA GLU A 33 4.19 -12.79 50.10
C GLU A 33 5.59 -12.60 50.68
N ILE A 34 6.04 -13.63 51.41
CA ILE A 34 7.38 -13.71 51.98
C ILE A 34 8.10 -14.91 51.37
N THR A 35 9.14 -14.68 50.59
CA THR A 35 9.93 -15.73 49.93
C THR A 35 11.27 -15.94 50.64
N LEU A 36 11.64 -17.19 50.89
CA LEU A 36 12.89 -17.57 51.55
C LEU A 36 13.86 -18.18 50.54
N ILE A 37 15.08 -17.63 50.53
CA ILE A 37 16.11 -17.93 49.54
C ILE A 37 17.30 -18.59 50.22
N ASP A 38 17.81 -19.67 49.63
CA ASP A 38 19.00 -20.39 50.11
C ASP A 38 20.33 -19.71 49.72
N ARG A 39 21.46 -20.33 50.09
CA ARG A 39 22.81 -19.80 49.77
C ARG A 39 23.15 -19.82 48.27
N GLN A 40 22.40 -20.59 47.47
CA GLN A 40 22.59 -20.71 46.02
C GLN A 40 21.73 -19.70 45.25
N GLY A 41 20.92 -18.90 45.96
CA GLY A 41 20.03 -17.91 45.37
C GLY A 41 18.68 -18.48 44.93
N LYS A 42 18.36 -19.73 45.29
CA LYS A 42 17.10 -20.38 44.91
C LYS A 42 16.03 -20.16 45.98
N VAL A 43 14.81 -19.83 45.55
CA VAL A 43 13.63 -19.80 46.42
C VAL A 43 13.29 -21.25 46.80
N PHE A 44 13.22 -21.55 48.09
CA PHE A 44 12.88 -22.89 48.57
C PHE A 44 11.58 -22.94 49.39
N GLU A 45 11.03 -21.78 49.77
CA GLU A 45 9.75 -21.67 50.48
C GLU A 45 9.12 -20.29 50.20
N THR A 46 7.80 -20.26 50.03
CA THR A 46 6.99 -19.03 49.89
C THR A 46 5.85 -19.06 50.91
N ILE A 47 5.74 -18.01 51.70
CA ILE A 47 4.73 -17.87 52.75
C ILE A 47 3.74 -16.78 52.35
N GLN A 48 2.49 -17.18 52.19
CA GLN A 48 1.39 -16.26 51.89
C GLN A 48 0.94 -15.52 53.16
N ILE A 49 0.62 -14.24 53.00
CA ILE A 49 0.13 -13.39 54.10
C ILE A 49 -1.39 -13.40 54.09
N ALA A 50 -2.01 -13.64 55.25
CA ALA A 50 -3.47 -13.66 55.38
C ALA A 50 -4.09 -12.27 55.14
N GLU A 51 -5.40 -12.22 54.86
CA GLU A 51 -6.13 -10.97 54.61
C GLU A 51 -6.01 -9.95 55.76
N ASP A 52 -5.91 -10.41 57.00
CA ASP A 52 -5.75 -9.54 58.16
C ASP A 52 -4.29 -9.06 58.33
N GLY A 53 -3.35 -9.59 57.54
CA GLY A 53 -1.91 -9.34 57.61
C GLY A 53 -1.12 -10.37 58.42
N ALA A 54 -1.76 -11.40 59.00
CA ALA A 54 -1.07 -12.41 59.80
C ALA A 54 -0.24 -13.37 58.94
N PHE A 55 0.93 -13.76 59.42
CA PHE A 55 1.76 -14.81 58.82
C PHE A 55 2.58 -15.54 59.90
N GLY A 56 2.97 -16.78 59.59
CA GLY A 56 3.79 -17.62 60.47
C GLY A 56 5.03 -18.13 59.74
N LEU A 57 6.20 -18.02 60.39
CA LEU A 57 7.47 -18.53 59.88
C LEU A 57 7.96 -19.68 60.76
N PRO A 58 7.97 -20.93 60.26
CA PRO A 58 8.48 -22.07 61.01
C PRO A 58 10.00 -21.95 61.21
N LEU A 59 10.51 -22.21 62.44
CA LEU A 59 11.95 -22.10 62.74
C LEU A 59 12.84 -22.92 61.79
N GLY A 60 12.42 -24.15 61.45
CA GLY A 60 13.18 -25.03 60.56
C GLY A 60 13.34 -24.50 59.13
N VAL A 61 12.50 -23.55 58.71
CA VAL A 61 12.60 -22.86 57.42
C VAL A 61 13.53 -21.64 57.55
N ILE A 62 13.42 -20.88 58.64
CA ILE A 62 14.27 -19.72 58.93
C ILE A 62 15.75 -20.12 59.01
N GLU A 63 16.07 -21.22 59.70
CA GLU A 63 17.46 -21.70 59.87
C GLU A 63 18.16 -22.07 58.55
N LYS A 64 17.37 -22.48 57.54
CA LYS A 64 17.87 -22.82 56.20
C LYS A 64 17.97 -21.61 55.27
N ALA A 65 17.29 -20.52 55.61
CA ALA A 65 17.28 -19.32 54.79
C ALA A 65 18.63 -18.60 54.84
N HIS A 66 19.09 -18.15 53.68
CA HIS A 66 20.19 -17.20 53.54
C HIS A 66 19.69 -15.75 53.44
N ARG A 67 18.56 -15.56 52.74
CA ARG A 67 17.87 -14.27 52.59
C ARG A 67 16.36 -14.45 52.66
N ILE A 68 15.67 -13.40 53.08
CA ILE A 68 14.21 -13.32 53.07
C ILE A 68 13.81 -12.12 52.21
N ARG A 69 12.87 -12.33 51.29
CA ARG A 69 12.28 -11.30 50.44
C ARG A 69 10.82 -11.11 50.84
N VAL A 70 10.38 -9.85 50.85
CA VAL A 70 8.97 -9.49 51.05
C VAL A 70 8.55 -8.60 49.90
N GLY A 71 7.48 -8.96 49.19
CA GLY A 71 7.06 -8.24 48.00
C GLY A 71 5.70 -8.71 47.48
N PRO A 72 5.27 -8.22 46.30
CA PRO A 72 3.99 -8.61 45.73
C PRO A 72 3.96 -10.10 45.43
N THR A 73 2.78 -10.70 45.54
CA THR A 73 2.54 -12.08 45.07
C THR A 73 2.79 -12.17 43.57
N GLU A 74 3.59 -13.14 43.14
CA GLU A 74 3.75 -13.44 41.72
C GLU A 74 2.43 -14.00 41.16
N THR A 75 1.95 -13.45 40.05
CA THR A 75 0.67 -13.85 39.43
C THR A 75 0.90 -14.30 37.99
N GLU A 76 -0.15 -14.83 37.35
CA GLU A 76 -0.13 -15.16 35.91
C GLU A 76 0.22 -13.96 35.01
N SER A 77 0.12 -12.72 35.53
CA SER A 77 0.48 -11.47 34.85
C SER A 77 1.99 -11.20 34.74
N GLY A 78 2.85 -12.11 35.21
CA GLY A 78 4.31 -12.07 35.08
C GLY A 78 5.07 -12.06 36.40
N GLU A 79 6.36 -12.45 36.37
CA GLU A 79 7.24 -12.43 37.54
C GLU A 79 7.46 -10.97 38.00
N ALA A 80 7.22 -10.70 39.28
CA ALA A 80 7.40 -9.37 39.82
C ALA A 80 8.89 -8.97 39.73
N PRO A 81 9.23 -7.77 39.21
CA PRO A 81 10.62 -7.37 39.11
C PRO A 81 11.31 -7.35 40.47
N SER A 82 12.56 -7.83 40.51
CA SER A 82 13.32 -8.00 41.76
C SER A 82 13.44 -6.73 42.61
N PHE A 83 13.39 -5.54 41.99
CA PHE A 83 13.45 -4.25 42.70
C PHE A 83 12.23 -3.96 43.59
N LEU A 84 11.08 -4.58 43.30
CA LEU A 84 9.86 -4.43 44.12
C LEU A 84 9.97 -5.18 45.46
N PHE A 85 10.90 -6.12 45.57
CA PHE A 85 11.05 -6.93 46.77
C PHE A 85 11.99 -6.28 47.78
N LEU A 86 11.51 -6.15 49.00
CA LEU A 86 12.33 -5.80 50.14
C LEU A 86 13.19 -7.01 50.53
N ASN A 87 14.51 -6.84 50.45
CA ASN A 87 15.47 -7.88 50.76
C ASN A 87 16.00 -7.72 52.18
N TYR A 88 15.87 -8.76 52.99
CA TYR A 88 16.35 -8.78 54.37
C TYR A 88 17.41 -9.87 54.57
N ARG A 89 18.39 -9.55 55.42
CA ARG A 89 19.20 -10.58 56.07
C ARG A 89 18.33 -11.27 57.11
N VAL A 90 18.50 -12.58 57.27
CA VAL A 90 17.65 -13.39 58.17
C VAL A 90 17.65 -12.84 59.60
N ALA A 91 18.83 -12.50 60.15
CA ALA A 91 18.95 -11.96 61.50
C ALA A 91 18.20 -10.62 61.67
N ASP A 92 18.31 -9.71 60.71
CA ASP A 92 17.66 -8.40 60.74
C ASP A 92 16.14 -8.53 60.60
N PHE A 93 15.69 -9.48 59.79
CA PHE A 93 14.27 -9.77 59.63
C PHE A 93 13.67 -10.32 60.92
N VAL A 94 14.30 -11.33 61.52
CA VAL A 94 13.87 -11.93 62.79
C VAL A 94 13.84 -10.88 63.90
N ALA A 95 14.89 -10.06 64.05
CA ALA A 95 14.94 -8.99 65.04
C ALA A 95 13.81 -7.97 64.87
N ARG A 96 13.39 -7.67 63.63
CA ARG A 96 12.23 -6.80 63.35
C ARG A 96 10.91 -7.47 63.73
N LEU A 97 10.76 -8.77 63.52
CA LEU A 97 9.54 -9.49 63.92
C LEU A 97 9.41 -9.59 65.44
N GLU A 98 10.53 -9.72 66.17
CA GLU A 98 10.56 -9.68 67.64
C GLU A 98 10.10 -8.32 68.21
N GLN A 99 10.23 -7.24 67.44
CA GLN A 99 9.71 -5.91 67.79
C GLN A 99 8.19 -5.77 67.55
N GLY A 100 7.55 -6.80 66.99
CA GLY A 100 6.10 -6.97 66.95
C GLY A 100 5.51 -7.08 65.55
N VAL A 101 5.65 -6.04 64.73
CA VAL A 101 4.94 -5.89 63.45
C VAL A 101 5.90 -5.51 62.33
N LEU A 102 5.76 -6.15 61.17
CA LEU A 102 6.48 -5.75 59.96
C LEU A 102 5.73 -4.60 59.27
N ASP A 103 6.18 -3.38 59.54
CA ASP A 103 5.61 -2.16 58.96
C ASP A 103 6.19 -1.86 57.57
N ILE A 104 5.32 -1.78 56.56
CA ILE A 104 5.69 -1.36 55.21
C ILE A 104 5.10 0.02 54.92
N ALA A 105 5.94 0.97 54.49
CA ALA A 105 5.52 2.33 54.17
C ALA A 105 4.68 2.42 52.88
N ARG A 106 3.76 3.39 52.79
CA ARG A 106 2.90 3.63 51.62
C ARG A 106 3.66 3.82 50.32
N SER A 107 4.82 4.48 50.34
CA SER A 107 5.65 4.65 49.15
C SER A 107 6.18 3.33 48.58
N VAL A 108 6.29 2.29 49.42
CA VAL A 108 6.77 0.96 48.99
C VAL A 108 5.62 0.09 48.54
N TRP A 109 4.59 -0.09 49.39
CA TRP A 109 3.51 -1.02 49.04
C TRP A 109 2.61 -0.52 47.92
N ARG A 110 2.58 0.79 47.64
CA ARG A 110 1.85 1.33 46.48
C ARG A 110 2.47 0.91 45.14
N GLU A 111 3.77 0.61 45.11
CA GLU A 111 4.43 0.08 43.91
C GLU A 111 4.12 -1.40 43.67
N TRP A 112 3.54 -2.09 44.66
CA TRP A 112 3.08 -3.48 44.56
C TRP A 112 1.69 -3.61 43.95
N LEU A 113 1.01 -2.50 43.68
CA LEU A 113 -0.27 -2.49 42.97
C LEU A 113 -0.05 -2.56 41.47
N PHE A 114 -0.89 -3.34 40.80
CA PHE A 114 -0.92 -3.40 39.35
C PHE A 114 -1.43 -2.08 38.76
N ARG A 115 -0.88 -1.70 37.60
CA ARG A 115 -1.41 -0.66 36.74
C ARG A 115 -2.14 -1.30 35.58
N TYR A 116 -3.24 -0.68 35.19
CA TYR A 116 -3.97 -1.06 33.98
C TYR A 116 -3.36 -0.32 32.80
N ARG A 117 -2.85 -1.07 31.81
CA ARG A 117 -2.35 -0.53 30.54
C ARG A 117 -3.28 -1.01 29.44
N CYS A 118 -3.60 -0.13 28.50
CA CYS A 118 -4.32 -0.48 27.28
C CYS A 118 -3.57 0.06 26.07
N VAL A 119 -3.68 -0.66 24.96
CA VAL A 119 -3.27 -0.20 23.63
C VAL A 119 -4.41 -0.47 22.64
N SER A 120 -4.54 0.39 21.63
CA SER A 120 -5.59 0.28 20.63
C SER A 120 -5.06 0.48 19.23
N GLY A 121 -5.81 0.03 18.23
CA GLY A 121 -5.43 0.17 16.83
C GLY A 121 -6.49 -0.40 15.91
N SER A 122 -6.16 -0.46 14.63
CA SER A 122 -6.97 -1.16 13.61
C SER A 122 -6.09 -1.95 12.66
N VAL A 123 -6.64 -3.00 12.07
CA VAL A 123 -5.93 -3.86 11.11
C VAL A 123 -6.69 -3.88 9.78
N ARG A 124 -5.97 -3.66 8.69
CA ARG A 124 -6.52 -3.69 7.33
C ARG A 124 -5.66 -4.54 6.40
N ARG A 125 -6.31 -5.25 5.48
CA ARG A 125 -5.67 -5.96 4.36
C ARG A 125 -5.63 -5.04 3.16
N CYS A 126 -4.45 -4.81 2.60
CA CYS A 126 -4.26 -4.08 1.35
C CYS A 126 -3.80 -5.05 0.26
N ARG A 127 -4.35 -4.93 -0.96
CA ARG A 127 -3.98 -5.76 -2.11
C ARG A 127 -3.48 -4.89 -3.28
N PRO A 128 -2.21 -4.47 -3.26
CA PRO A 128 -1.67 -3.67 -4.36
C PRO A 128 -1.44 -4.56 -5.59
N SER A 129 -1.66 -3.96 -6.77
CA SER A 129 -1.35 -4.60 -8.05
C SER A 129 0.15 -4.90 -8.19
N PRO A 130 0.58 -5.92 -8.95
CA PRO A 130 2.00 -6.29 -9.10
C PRO A 130 2.93 -5.13 -9.51
N TRP A 131 2.44 -4.20 -10.34
CA TRP A 131 3.21 -3.02 -10.78
C TRP A 131 3.54 -2.06 -9.64
N TRP A 132 2.72 -2.00 -8.59
CA TRP A 132 2.94 -1.10 -7.45
C TRP A 132 4.27 -1.43 -6.77
N TYR A 133 4.54 -2.72 -6.61
CA TYR A 133 5.78 -3.15 -5.99
C TYR A 133 7.02 -2.87 -6.84
N THR A 134 6.92 -2.95 -8.18
CA THR A 134 8.05 -2.64 -9.06
C THR A 134 8.34 -1.14 -9.05
N GLN A 135 7.30 -0.29 -9.14
CA GLN A 135 7.41 1.16 -9.00
C GLN A 135 7.99 1.56 -7.63
N LEU A 136 7.57 0.87 -6.56
CA LEU A 136 8.11 1.09 -5.22
C LEU A 136 9.60 0.78 -5.16
N ALA A 137 10.03 -0.37 -5.70
CA ALA A 137 11.44 -0.75 -5.75
C ALA A 137 12.31 0.23 -6.57
N GLU A 138 11.78 0.77 -7.67
CA GLU A 138 12.43 1.82 -8.47
C GLU A 138 12.56 3.12 -7.68
N ALA A 139 11.46 3.58 -7.08
CA ALA A 139 11.41 4.82 -6.29
C ALA A 139 12.41 4.79 -5.12
N ILE A 140 12.51 3.66 -4.40
CA ILE A 140 13.48 3.47 -3.31
C ILE A 140 14.92 3.72 -3.78
N ARG A 141 15.27 3.30 -5.00
CA ARG A 141 16.64 3.41 -5.53
C ARG A 141 16.95 4.69 -6.27
N TYR A 142 15.91 5.39 -6.72
CA TYR A 142 16.03 6.55 -7.59
C TYR A 142 16.98 7.65 -7.08
N PRO A 143 17.01 8.02 -5.77
CA PRO A 143 17.94 9.03 -5.25
C PRO A 143 19.42 8.67 -5.44
N LEU A 144 19.73 7.37 -5.49
CA LEU A 144 21.10 6.88 -5.60
C LEU A 144 21.57 6.73 -7.04
N SER A 145 20.70 6.42 -7.99
CA SER A 145 21.05 6.37 -9.42
C SER A 145 21.45 7.75 -9.97
N GLN A 146 20.78 8.81 -9.50
CA GLN A 146 21.17 10.21 -9.69
C GLN A 146 22.56 10.49 -9.11
N SER A 147 22.82 9.98 -7.89
CA SER A 147 24.10 10.17 -7.21
C SER A 147 25.24 9.34 -7.80
N ALA A 148 25.02 8.15 -8.35
CA ALA A 148 26.06 7.38 -9.05
C ALA A 148 26.44 8.04 -10.39
N ARG A 149 25.46 8.68 -11.06
CA ARG A 149 25.72 9.60 -12.17
C ARG A 149 26.40 10.91 -11.70
N GLY A 150 26.12 11.36 -10.48
CA GLY A 150 26.69 12.55 -9.84
C GLY A 150 28.02 12.35 -9.08
N PHE A 151 28.45 11.12 -8.76
CA PHE A 151 29.67 10.89 -7.95
C PHE A 151 30.95 10.91 -8.78
N LYS A 152 30.83 11.00 -10.12
CA LYS A 152 31.92 11.51 -10.98
C LYS A 152 31.94 13.03 -11.09
N LEU A 153 31.08 13.72 -10.33
CA LEU A 153 30.69 15.11 -10.54
C LEU A 153 30.79 15.89 -9.22
N ASN A 154 31.93 16.56 -9.07
CA ASN A 154 32.20 17.68 -8.15
C ASN A 154 32.59 17.37 -6.70
N ARG A 155 33.91 17.38 -6.47
CA ARG A 155 34.54 17.82 -5.21
C ARG A 155 34.76 19.35 -5.14
N LEU A 156 34.22 20.14 -6.07
CA LEU A 156 34.50 21.57 -6.21
C LEU A 156 33.26 22.37 -6.62
N ALA A 157 32.24 22.47 -5.77
CA ALA A 157 31.26 23.56 -5.85
C ALA A 157 30.51 23.70 -4.52
N ARG A 158 31.02 24.56 -3.63
CA ARG A 158 30.22 25.16 -2.55
C ARG A 158 29.52 26.39 -3.12
N ALA A 159 28.22 26.32 -3.39
CA ALA A 159 27.30 27.46 -3.35
C ALA A 159 25.85 27.03 -3.66
N SER A 160 24.93 27.43 -2.78
CA SER A 160 23.45 27.51 -2.92
C SER A 160 22.72 26.33 -3.59
N ILE A 161 22.29 25.38 -2.76
CA ILE A 161 21.30 24.37 -3.14
C ILE A 161 19.91 25.01 -3.00
N GLN A 162 19.34 25.47 -4.11
CA GLN A 162 17.88 25.40 -4.27
C GLN A 162 17.54 23.95 -4.66
N PRO A 163 16.41 23.38 -4.21
CA PRO A 163 15.99 22.04 -4.59
C PRO A 163 15.62 22.05 -6.07
N THR A 164 16.60 21.79 -6.94
CA THR A 164 16.36 21.59 -8.36
C THR A 164 15.50 20.36 -8.54
N ALA A 165 14.32 20.59 -9.12
CA ALA A 165 13.41 19.58 -9.63
C ALA A 165 14.21 18.48 -10.34
N VAL A 166 14.21 17.31 -9.72
CA VAL A 166 14.82 16.11 -10.27
C VAL A 166 14.06 15.75 -11.55
N ALA A 167 14.78 15.61 -12.67
CA ALA A 167 14.20 15.24 -13.96
C ALA A 167 13.56 13.85 -13.87
N ARG A 168 12.24 13.84 -13.66
CA ARG A 168 11.39 12.64 -13.54
C ARG A 168 11.31 11.93 -14.90
N LEU A 169 11.24 10.60 -14.86
CA LEU A 169 10.63 9.85 -15.95
C LEU A 169 9.15 10.25 -16.02
N PRO A 170 8.59 10.59 -17.19
CA PRO A 170 7.17 10.91 -17.30
C PRO A 170 6.31 9.70 -16.90
N GLY A 171 5.64 9.74 -15.75
CA GLY A 171 4.66 8.72 -15.35
C GLY A 171 4.96 7.92 -14.06
N THR A 172 6.08 8.14 -13.37
CA THR A 172 6.37 7.50 -12.08
C THR A 172 5.85 8.36 -10.92
N LEU A 173 5.06 7.77 -10.02
CA LEU A 173 4.58 8.39 -8.77
C LEU A 173 5.73 8.60 -7.78
N GLU A 174 5.64 9.62 -6.92
CA GLU A 174 6.62 9.80 -5.84
C GLU A 174 6.51 8.68 -4.79
N LEU A 175 7.59 8.40 -4.05
CA LEU A 175 7.57 7.37 -3.01
C LEU A 175 6.46 7.62 -1.97
N GLY A 176 6.28 8.89 -1.56
CA GLY A 176 5.20 9.26 -0.65
C GLY A 176 3.80 9.02 -1.25
N GLU A 177 3.63 9.26 -2.54
CA GLU A 177 2.39 8.96 -3.26
C GLU A 177 2.18 7.45 -3.30
N LEU A 178 3.18 6.65 -3.69
CA LEU A 178 3.11 5.18 -3.74
C LEU A 178 2.79 4.54 -2.39
N ILE A 179 3.38 5.03 -1.30
CA ILE A 179 3.08 4.55 0.07
C ILE A 179 1.64 4.89 0.47
N ALA A 180 1.14 6.06 0.05
CA ALA A 180 -0.24 6.47 0.23
C ALA A 180 -1.21 5.74 -0.71
N TRP A 181 -0.72 5.08 -1.77
CA TRP A 181 -1.49 4.50 -2.87
C TRP A 181 -1.99 3.05 -2.75
N PRO A 182 -2.04 2.33 -1.60
CA PRO A 182 -2.94 1.19 -1.56
C PRO A 182 -4.37 1.75 -1.44
N ILE A 183 -4.99 2.07 -2.59
CA ILE A 183 -6.35 2.61 -2.69
C ILE A 183 -7.33 1.69 -1.94
N ARG A 184 -7.06 0.38 -1.99
CA ARG A 184 -7.90 -0.64 -1.40
C ARG A 184 -7.28 -1.29 -0.17
N CYS A 185 -7.81 -0.93 0.99
CA CYS A 185 -7.49 -1.59 2.26
C CYS A 185 -8.76 -1.88 3.07
N THR A 186 -9.05 -3.16 3.29
CA THR A 186 -10.31 -3.61 3.90
C THR A 186 -10.09 -4.13 5.32
N PRO A 187 -11.00 -3.88 6.29
CA PRO A 187 -10.82 -4.33 7.66
C PRO A 187 -10.62 -5.84 7.79
N ILE A 188 -9.63 -6.22 8.61
CA ILE A 188 -9.44 -7.62 9.00
C ILE A 188 -10.17 -7.81 10.32
N CYS A 189 -11.25 -8.60 10.33
CA CYS A 189 -12.09 -8.73 11.53
C CYS A 189 -11.92 -10.04 12.30
N LEU A 190 -11.09 -10.95 11.80
CA LEU A 190 -10.78 -12.23 12.43
C LEU A 190 -9.27 -12.32 12.65
N GLY A 191 -8.85 -12.63 13.86
CA GLY A 191 -7.44 -12.83 14.18
C GLY A 191 -7.08 -12.50 15.62
N THR A 192 -5.86 -12.85 15.98
CA THR A 192 -5.24 -12.55 17.27
C THR A 192 -4.12 -11.55 17.06
N ILE A 193 -4.05 -10.56 17.93
CA ILE A 193 -2.97 -9.59 18.00
C ILE A 193 -2.12 -9.93 19.22
N GLU A 194 -0.82 -10.08 18.99
CA GLU A 194 0.18 -10.11 20.04
C GLU A 194 0.79 -8.72 20.19
N VAL A 195 0.84 -8.23 21.42
CA VAL A 195 1.45 -6.95 21.77
C VAL A 195 2.84 -7.21 22.33
N TYR A 196 3.85 -6.62 21.69
CA TYR A 196 5.23 -6.67 22.12
C TYR A 196 5.65 -5.32 22.66
N ARG A 197 6.37 -5.31 23.79
CA ARG A 197 6.97 -4.12 24.37
C ARG A 197 8.50 -4.19 24.25
N ARG A 198 9.12 -3.05 24.01
CA ARG A 198 10.55 -2.82 24.28
C ARG A 198 10.76 -1.54 25.07
N ILE A 199 11.88 -1.45 25.77
CA ILE A 199 12.34 -0.22 26.43
C ILE A 199 13.50 0.32 25.62
N CYS A 200 13.37 1.56 25.15
CA CYS A 200 14.37 2.24 24.35
C CYS A 200 14.96 3.40 25.14
N CYS A 201 16.28 3.56 25.11
CA CYS A 201 17.00 4.64 25.78
C CYS A 201 17.75 5.48 24.73
N CYS A 202 17.00 6.08 23.82
CA CYS A 202 17.56 6.77 22.66
C CYS A 202 17.69 8.25 22.99
N GLU A 203 18.92 8.75 22.99
CA GLU A 203 19.16 10.19 23.10
C GLU A 203 19.02 10.84 21.71
N PRO A 204 18.36 12.01 21.62
CA PRO A 204 18.33 12.80 20.41
C PRO A 204 19.75 13.02 19.88
N TRP A 205 19.91 12.94 18.57
CA TRP A 205 21.20 13.20 17.94
C TRP A 205 21.60 14.65 18.17
N VAL A 206 22.87 14.84 18.48
CA VAL A 206 23.48 16.15 18.64
C VAL A 206 24.40 16.46 17.47
N PHE A 207 24.82 17.72 17.36
CA PHE A 207 25.83 18.12 16.38
C PHE A 207 27.09 17.23 16.53
N THR A 208 27.54 16.62 15.44
CA THR A 208 28.69 15.68 15.39
C THR A 208 28.53 14.38 16.20
N ASP A 209 27.38 13.72 16.07
CA ASP A 209 27.15 12.41 16.69
C ASP A 209 28.02 11.30 16.06
N HIS A 210 28.83 10.61 16.89
CA HIS A 210 29.68 9.48 16.50
C HIS A 210 28.92 8.29 15.88
N ARG A 211 27.59 8.24 16.07
CA ARG A 211 26.70 7.20 15.56
C ARG A 211 26.47 7.23 14.05
N LEU A 212 26.87 8.31 13.36
CA LEU A 212 26.61 8.55 11.93
C LEU A 212 27.18 7.47 11.01
N GLU A 213 28.47 7.16 11.10
CA GLU A 213 29.08 6.17 10.19
C GLU A 213 28.47 4.78 10.32
N ARG A 214 28.06 4.43 11.53
CA ARG A 214 27.37 3.16 11.80
C ARG A 214 25.99 3.16 11.15
N LEU A 215 25.25 4.28 11.21
CA LEU A 215 23.96 4.42 10.53
C LEU A 215 24.10 4.28 9.01
N ILE A 216 25.07 4.97 8.41
CA ILE A 216 25.34 4.88 6.96
C ILE A 216 25.63 3.42 6.55
N ARG A 217 26.51 2.71 7.27
CA ARG A 217 26.81 1.29 6.99
C ARG A 217 25.61 0.36 7.14
N GLU A 218 24.71 0.65 8.06
CA GLU A 218 23.47 -0.12 8.24
C GLU A 218 22.52 0.07 7.05
N LEU A 219 22.35 1.32 6.60
CA LEU A 219 21.52 1.65 5.43
C LEU A 219 22.10 1.08 4.12
N GLU A 220 23.42 1.12 3.94
CA GLU A 220 24.10 0.49 2.79
C GLU A 220 23.77 -1.01 2.70
N ARG A 221 23.92 -1.74 3.81
CA ARG A 221 23.61 -3.18 3.87
C ARG A 221 22.12 -3.48 3.65
N LEU A 222 21.24 -2.57 4.06
CA LEU A 222 19.81 -2.71 3.85
C LEU A 222 19.47 -2.55 2.36
N LEU A 223 20.05 -1.53 1.72
CA LEU A 223 19.88 -1.28 0.29
C LEU A 223 20.38 -2.46 -0.57
N GLU A 224 21.52 -3.06 -0.23
CA GLU A 224 22.08 -4.23 -0.93
C GLU A 224 21.14 -5.44 -0.95
N ARG A 225 20.20 -5.54 0.00
CA ARG A 225 19.22 -6.65 0.06
C ARG A 225 18.01 -6.43 -0.83
N ILE A 226 17.76 -5.19 -1.23
CA ILE A 226 16.74 -4.89 -2.22
C ILE A 226 17.31 -5.35 -3.58
N PRO A 227 16.61 -6.14 -4.40
CA PRO A 227 17.11 -6.66 -5.69
C PRO A 227 16.90 -5.65 -6.83
N GLU A 228 17.87 -5.47 -7.72
CA GLU A 228 17.80 -4.49 -8.83
C GLU A 228 16.59 -4.79 -9.71
N VAL A 229 15.82 -3.76 -10.07
CA VAL A 229 14.73 -3.91 -11.04
C VAL A 229 15.41 -4.05 -12.41
N PRO A 230 15.24 -5.17 -13.13
CA PRO A 230 15.87 -5.32 -14.43
C PRO A 230 15.36 -4.24 -15.40
N ASP A 231 16.24 -3.73 -16.27
CA ASP A 231 15.88 -2.75 -17.32
C ASP A 231 14.78 -3.28 -18.29
N PHE A 232 14.50 -4.58 -18.25
CA PHE A 232 13.43 -5.25 -19.00
C PHE A 232 12.62 -6.13 -18.04
N PRO A 233 11.32 -5.84 -17.81
CA PRO A 233 10.50 -6.73 -17.00
C PRO A 233 10.36 -8.08 -17.73
N ASP A 234 10.65 -9.18 -17.02
CA ASP A 234 10.28 -10.51 -17.49
C ASP A 234 8.76 -10.56 -17.71
N PRO A 235 8.26 -11.28 -18.74
CA PRO A 235 6.83 -11.49 -18.91
C PRO A 235 6.26 -12.12 -17.63
N PRO A 236 5.04 -11.73 -17.21
CA PRO A 236 4.45 -12.20 -15.96
C PRO A 236 4.34 -13.72 -15.96
N GLY A 237 5.19 -14.37 -15.16
CA GLY A 237 5.14 -15.81 -14.95
C GLY A 237 3.95 -16.18 -14.05
N PRO A 238 3.21 -17.27 -14.35
CA PRO A 238 2.19 -17.79 -13.46
C PRO A 238 2.87 -18.59 -12.35
N GLY A 239 3.01 -18.00 -11.16
CA GLY A 239 3.59 -18.69 -10.01
C GLY A 239 3.15 -18.07 -8.68
N PRO A 240 2.96 -18.86 -7.60
CA PRO A 240 2.59 -18.37 -6.28
C PRO A 240 3.78 -17.85 -5.46
N ASP A 241 4.97 -17.77 -6.05
CA ASP A 241 6.15 -17.24 -5.36
C ASP A 241 6.20 -15.72 -5.45
N SER A 242 6.10 -15.08 -4.29
CA SER A 242 6.38 -13.65 -4.12
C SER A 242 7.72 -13.30 -4.78
N ALA A 243 7.73 -12.32 -5.68
CA ALA A 243 8.96 -11.90 -6.33
C ALA A 243 10.03 -11.48 -5.30
N PRO A 244 11.34 -11.63 -5.58
CA PRO A 244 12.42 -11.40 -4.60
C PRO A 244 12.36 -10.03 -3.90
N PHE A 245 11.85 -9.00 -4.58
CA PHE A 245 11.67 -7.66 -4.02
C PHE A 245 10.65 -7.62 -2.89
N GLN A 246 9.56 -8.41 -2.96
CA GLN A 246 8.51 -8.42 -1.93
C GLN A 246 9.09 -8.87 -0.59
N ARG A 247 9.98 -9.86 -0.60
CA ARG A 247 10.65 -10.38 0.61
C ARG A 247 11.65 -9.40 1.22
N ALA A 248 12.12 -8.40 0.46
CA ALA A 248 13.09 -7.41 0.94
C ALA A 248 12.43 -6.23 1.66
N ILE A 249 11.17 -5.91 1.29
CA ILE A 249 10.44 -4.74 1.81
C ILE A 249 9.21 -5.11 2.66
N LEU A 250 8.77 -6.37 2.64
CA LEU A 250 7.71 -6.90 3.49
C LEU A 250 8.24 -7.92 4.50
N HIS A 251 7.83 -7.76 5.76
CA HIS A 251 8.02 -8.76 6.82
C HIS A 251 6.67 -9.34 7.22
N GLU A 252 6.37 -10.53 6.72
CA GLU A 252 5.10 -11.25 6.99
C GLU A 252 3.89 -10.33 6.74
N GLY A 253 3.92 -9.53 5.67
CA GLY A 253 2.84 -8.61 5.28
C GLY A 253 2.96 -7.18 5.81
N ALA A 254 3.89 -6.86 6.70
CA ALA A 254 4.14 -5.47 7.13
C ALA A 254 5.25 -4.83 6.27
N LEU A 255 5.04 -3.61 5.76
CA LEU A 255 6.09 -2.85 5.06
C LEU A 255 7.21 -2.44 6.01
N ASP A 256 8.46 -2.53 5.60
CA ASP A 256 9.62 -2.05 6.38
C ASP A 256 9.88 -0.57 6.07
N GLU A 257 9.47 0.33 6.96
CA GLU A 257 9.61 1.79 6.78
C GLU A 257 11.06 2.21 6.50
N ARG A 258 12.03 1.55 7.13
CA ARG A 258 13.45 1.86 6.92
C ARG A 258 13.93 1.35 5.55
N ALA A 259 13.42 0.22 5.08
CA ALA A 259 13.71 -0.25 3.72
C ALA A 259 13.08 0.65 2.65
N LEU A 260 11.90 1.22 2.92
CA LEU A 260 11.23 2.18 2.03
C LEU A 260 12.05 3.47 1.86
N HIS A 261 12.56 4.03 2.95
CA HIS A 261 13.29 5.32 2.90
C HIS A 261 14.80 5.18 2.72
N VAL A 262 15.34 3.95 2.63
CA VAL A 262 16.79 3.70 2.66
C VAL A 262 17.59 4.48 1.61
N GLY A 263 17.08 4.62 0.39
CA GLY A 263 17.79 5.36 -0.66
C GLY A 263 17.79 6.87 -0.45
N GLU A 264 16.66 7.42 -0.01
CA GLU A 264 16.52 8.85 0.34
C GLU A 264 17.38 9.20 1.55
N ASP A 265 17.32 8.38 2.61
CA ASP A 265 18.08 8.58 3.84
C ASP A 265 19.57 8.46 3.59
N LEU A 266 20.01 7.44 2.85
CA LEU A 266 21.43 7.26 2.54
C LEU A 266 21.96 8.42 1.69
N HIS A 267 21.16 8.90 0.74
CA HIS A 267 21.53 10.07 -0.05
C HIS A 267 21.64 11.32 0.83
N ALA A 268 20.61 11.61 1.64
CA ALA A 268 20.57 12.78 2.49
C ALA A 268 21.71 12.78 3.53
N LEU A 269 21.97 11.66 4.19
CA LEU A 269 23.04 11.55 5.19
C LEU A 269 24.45 11.71 4.58
N ARG A 270 24.62 11.46 3.27
CA ARG A 270 25.89 11.65 2.55
C ARG A 270 26.07 13.06 2.00
N THR A 271 24.98 13.80 1.75
CA THR A 271 25.02 15.10 1.06
C THR A 271 24.71 16.28 1.96
N LEU A 272 23.96 16.08 3.05
CA LEU A 272 23.62 17.15 3.97
C LEU A 272 24.87 17.70 4.68
N PRO A 273 24.92 19.02 4.94
CA PRO A 273 25.89 19.58 5.86
C PRO A 273 25.78 18.92 7.23
N VAL A 274 26.92 18.71 7.91
CA VAL A 274 27.00 17.99 9.19
C VAL A 274 26.08 18.60 10.25
N GLU A 275 25.88 19.92 10.21
CA GLU A 275 24.96 20.66 11.07
C GLU A 275 23.48 20.31 10.92
N ARG A 276 23.06 19.81 9.76
CA ARG A 276 21.66 19.43 9.47
C ARG A 276 21.37 17.95 9.69
N ILE A 277 22.40 17.12 9.86
CA ILE A 277 22.25 15.68 10.02
C ILE A 277 21.47 15.34 11.29
N ALA A 278 21.79 15.99 12.41
CA ALA A 278 21.11 15.75 13.68
C ALA A 278 19.60 16.08 13.58
N GLU A 279 19.26 17.22 12.98
CA GLU A 279 17.87 17.61 12.71
C GLU A 279 17.17 16.60 11.79
N TYR A 280 17.84 16.16 10.73
CA TYR A 280 17.31 15.17 9.77
C TYR A 280 16.99 13.82 10.41
N VAL A 281 17.91 13.30 11.24
CA VAL A 281 17.74 12.02 11.94
C VAL A 281 16.71 12.14 13.05
N ASN A 282 16.71 13.24 13.83
CA ASN A 282 15.72 13.48 14.89
C ASN A 282 14.29 13.62 14.37
N ALA A 283 14.11 14.01 13.11
CA ALA A 283 12.79 14.07 12.47
C ALA A 283 12.26 12.69 12.01
N ARG A 284 13.06 11.60 12.11
CA ARG A 284 12.72 10.26 11.60
C ARG A 284 12.87 9.22 12.71
N PRO A 285 11.78 8.90 13.44
CA PRO A 285 11.82 7.96 14.58
C PRO A 285 12.45 6.60 14.26
N TYR A 286 12.20 6.06 13.07
CA TYR A 286 12.78 4.78 12.60
C TYR A 286 14.32 4.80 12.41
N LEU A 287 14.96 5.98 12.40
CA LEU A 287 16.41 6.14 12.40
C LEU A 287 17.01 6.36 13.80
N LEU A 288 16.20 6.76 14.78
CA LEU A 288 16.65 7.13 16.13
C LEU A 288 16.87 5.90 17.02
N CYS A 289 15.82 5.09 17.20
CA CYS A 289 15.82 3.99 18.16
C CYS A 289 16.21 2.66 17.54
N ARG A 290 17.51 2.43 17.45
CA ARG A 290 18.10 1.23 16.84
C ARG A 290 18.11 0.05 17.82
N ARG A 291 18.18 -1.17 17.26
CA ARG A 291 18.08 -2.44 18.01
C ARG A 291 19.00 -2.54 19.24
N TYR A 292 20.17 -1.91 19.25
CA TYR A 292 21.11 -1.95 20.37
C TYR A 292 20.94 -0.83 21.41
N GLU A 293 20.09 0.15 21.15
CA GLU A 293 19.69 1.20 22.11
C GLU A 293 18.37 0.83 22.83
N CYS A 294 17.78 -0.31 22.44
CA CYS A 294 16.54 -0.84 22.97
C CYS A 294 16.73 -2.25 23.56
N SER A 295 15.87 -2.63 24.49
CA SER A 295 15.78 -4.02 24.97
C SER A 295 15.26 -4.96 23.89
N GLU A 296 15.50 -6.26 24.06
CA GLU A 296 14.82 -7.25 23.23
C GLU A 296 13.29 -7.16 23.43
N PRO A 297 12.49 -7.31 22.35
CA PRO A 297 11.04 -7.33 22.43
C PRO A 297 10.50 -8.43 23.34
N VAL A 298 9.56 -8.09 24.22
CA VAL A 298 8.86 -9.05 25.08
C VAL A 298 7.37 -8.98 24.80
N LYS A 299 6.73 -10.13 24.57
CA LYS A 299 5.26 -10.20 24.47
C LYS A 299 4.65 -9.88 25.83
N VAL A 300 3.82 -8.84 25.90
CA VAL A 300 3.19 -8.35 27.14
C VAL A 300 1.70 -8.65 27.20
N ALA A 301 1.04 -8.78 26.05
CA ALA A 301 -0.38 -9.09 25.99
C ALA A 301 -0.74 -9.77 24.67
N GLU A 302 -1.94 -10.33 24.63
CA GLU A 302 -2.61 -10.75 23.41
C GLU A 302 -4.11 -10.47 23.50
N GLY A 303 -4.75 -10.32 22.35
CA GLY A 303 -6.20 -10.11 22.27
C GLY A 303 -6.72 -10.39 20.87
N THR A 304 -8.03 -10.26 20.68
CA THR A 304 -8.70 -10.52 19.40
C THR A 304 -9.03 -9.22 18.67
N ILE A 305 -9.19 -9.32 17.36
CA ILE A 305 -9.69 -8.22 16.53
C ILE A 305 -11.23 -8.21 16.58
N GLY A 306 -11.83 -7.02 16.60
CA GLY A 306 -13.27 -6.82 16.50
C GLY A 306 -13.78 -6.84 15.05
N ALA A 307 -15.11 -6.86 14.90
CA ALA A 307 -15.80 -6.93 13.61
C ALA A 307 -15.43 -5.79 12.64
N ASP A 308 -15.14 -4.59 13.16
CA ASP A 308 -14.74 -3.40 12.39
C ASP A 308 -13.23 -3.33 12.11
N GLY A 309 -12.49 -4.39 12.44
CA GLY A 309 -11.04 -4.46 12.34
C GLY A 309 -10.29 -3.72 13.45
N ARG A 310 -10.98 -3.16 14.44
CA ARG A 310 -10.34 -2.49 15.58
C ARG A 310 -9.98 -3.47 16.69
N PHE A 311 -9.00 -3.09 17.49
CA PHE A 311 -8.64 -3.80 18.71
C PHE A 311 -8.42 -2.84 19.86
N ASN A 312 -8.69 -3.32 21.07
CA ASN A 312 -8.35 -2.67 22.32
C ASN A 312 -7.91 -3.76 23.30
N ILE A 313 -6.64 -3.76 23.65
CA ILE A 313 -6.01 -4.83 24.44
C ILE A 313 -5.47 -4.20 25.71
N CYS A 314 -5.96 -4.69 26.84
CA CYS A 314 -5.54 -4.22 28.15
C CYS A 314 -4.97 -5.36 28.99
N TRP A 315 -4.00 -5.04 29.84
CA TRP A 315 -3.42 -5.97 30.79
C TRP A 315 -3.03 -5.26 32.08
N HIS A 316 -2.83 -6.06 33.12
CA HIS A 316 -2.32 -5.61 34.40
C HIS A 316 -0.80 -5.80 34.43
N GLU A 317 -0.07 -4.76 34.83
CA GLU A 317 1.39 -4.82 34.96
C GLU A 317 1.88 -4.09 36.21
N PHE A 318 3.03 -4.51 36.73
CA PHE A 318 3.72 -3.72 37.75
C PHE A 318 4.27 -2.41 37.17
N PRO A 319 4.43 -1.35 37.98
CA PRO A 319 5.05 -0.12 37.54
C PRO A 319 6.45 -0.36 36.95
N VAL A 320 6.68 0.12 35.73
CA VAL A 320 8.00 0.08 35.10
C VAL A 320 8.81 1.31 35.52
N LEU A 321 9.95 1.09 36.18
CA LEU A 321 10.90 2.15 36.49
C LEU A 321 11.82 2.40 35.30
N LEU A 322 11.52 3.45 34.54
CA LEU A 322 12.34 3.87 33.42
C LEU A 322 13.47 4.79 33.89
N ARG A 323 14.68 4.59 33.35
CA ARG A 323 15.77 5.56 33.55
C ARG A 323 15.42 6.85 32.81
N ARG A 324 15.98 7.96 33.26
CA ARG A 324 15.82 9.25 32.59
C ARG A 324 16.29 9.14 31.14
N GLY A 325 15.46 9.56 30.19
CA GLY A 325 15.75 9.46 28.75
C GLY A 325 15.40 8.11 28.12
N CYS A 326 14.75 7.20 28.86
CA CYS A 326 14.18 5.98 28.31
C CYS A 326 12.65 6.03 28.26
N HIS A 327 12.09 5.41 27.23
CA HIS A 327 10.66 5.32 26.99
C HIS A 327 10.28 3.88 26.58
N GLU A 328 8.99 3.58 26.69
CA GLU A 328 8.42 2.31 26.24
C GLU A 328 7.85 2.47 24.85
N GLU A 329 8.05 1.46 24.02
CA GLU A 329 7.44 1.38 22.69
C GLU A 329 6.76 0.02 22.51
N PHE A 330 5.68 0.02 21.73
CA PHE A 330 4.84 -1.13 21.46
C PHE A 330 4.81 -1.47 19.99
N ALA A 331 4.90 -2.76 19.68
CA ALA A 331 4.75 -3.30 18.33
C ALA A 331 3.72 -4.42 18.32
N TYR A 332 3.11 -4.63 17.15
CA TYR A 332 2.00 -5.55 16.99
C TYR A 332 2.38 -6.67 16.02
N LYS A 333 1.97 -7.90 16.35
CA LYS A 333 2.03 -9.04 15.44
C LYS A 333 0.62 -9.59 15.28
N VAL A 334 0.12 -9.60 14.05
CA VAL A 334 -1.24 -10.07 13.74
C VAL A 334 -1.18 -11.46 13.15
N LYS A 335 -1.98 -12.35 13.73
CA LYS A 335 -2.06 -13.76 13.35
C LYS A 335 -3.49 -14.12 12.98
N GLN A 336 -3.62 -14.92 11.94
CA GLN A 336 -4.90 -15.53 11.54
C GLN A 336 -4.75 -17.04 11.54
N ARG A 337 -5.82 -17.73 11.92
CA ARG A 337 -5.84 -19.19 11.99
C ARG A 337 -6.57 -19.76 10.78
N PHE A 338 -5.88 -20.62 10.04
CA PHE A 338 -6.34 -21.34 8.86
C PHE A 338 -6.31 -22.85 9.17
N GLY A 339 -7.47 -23.41 9.51
CA GLY A 339 -7.57 -24.80 9.99
C GLY A 339 -6.62 -25.09 11.17
N PRO A 340 -5.66 -26.03 11.04
CA PRO A 340 -4.67 -26.33 12.10
C PRO A 340 -3.49 -25.36 12.12
N PHE A 341 -3.34 -24.48 11.14
CA PHE A 341 -2.19 -23.59 11.00
C PHE A 341 -2.51 -22.19 11.50
N THR A 342 -1.54 -21.55 12.13
CA THR A 342 -1.58 -20.13 12.44
C THR A 342 -0.52 -19.44 11.60
N ILE A 343 -0.94 -18.53 10.74
CA ILE A 343 -0.03 -17.74 9.92
C ILE A 343 0.07 -16.33 10.49
N THR A 344 1.25 -15.73 10.38
CA THR A 344 1.41 -14.31 10.66
C THR A 344 1.11 -13.54 9.40
N ILE A 345 0.14 -12.63 9.47
CA ILE A 345 -0.26 -11.78 8.34
C ILE A 345 0.25 -10.34 8.48
N TYR A 346 0.79 -9.97 9.64
CA TYR A 346 1.48 -8.71 9.86
C TYR A 346 2.50 -8.85 10.98
N ASN A 347 3.74 -8.40 10.78
CA ASN A 347 4.78 -8.41 11.81
C ASN A 347 5.47 -7.04 11.95
N GLY A 348 4.89 -6.19 12.79
CA GLY A 348 5.45 -4.87 13.10
C GLY A 348 6.78 -4.93 13.86
N VAL A 349 7.02 -5.99 14.64
CA VAL A 349 8.29 -6.18 15.38
C VAL A 349 9.47 -6.27 14.42
N ASN A 350 9.34 -7.07 13.36
CA ASN A 350 10.39 -7.23 12.35
C ASN A 350 10.45 -6.06 11.37
N ALA A 351 9.29 -5.49 11.02
CA ALA A 351 9.20 -4.32 10.13
C ALA A 351 9.67 -3.01 10.80
N GLY A 352 9.89 -3.00 12.11
CA GLY A 352 10.32 -1.80 12.83
C GLY A 352 9.19 -0.81 13.14
N HIS A 353 7.94 -1.27 13.13
CA HIS A 353 6.77 -0.47 13.50
C HIS A 353 6.58 -0.46 15.02
N TRP A 354 7.03 0.63 15.64
CA TRP A 354 7.00 0.84 17.08
C TRP A 354 6.23 2.12 17.39
N TYR A 355 5.33 2.03 18.35
CA TYR A 355 4.34 3.05 18.67
C TYR A 355 4.35 3.36 20.17
N ASP A 356 3.94 4.57 20.54
CA ASP A 356 3.68 4.91 21.93
C ASP A 356 2.38 4.25 22.42
N ALA A 357 2.18 4.16 23.74
CA ALA A 357 1.00 3.53 24.31
C ALA A 357 -0.33 4.22 23.92
N ASP A 358 -0.27 5.54 23.70
CA ASP A 358 -1.42 6.37 23.40
C ASP A 358 -1.71 6.46 21.88
N ASP A 359 -0.87 5.83 21.05
CA ASP A 359 -1.08 5.79 19.61
C ASP A 359 -2.27 4.89 19.24
N ASN A 360 -2.88 5.17 18.08
CA ASN A 360 -3.94 4.37 17.50
C ASN A 360 -3.61 4.01 16.04
N PRO A 361 -2.62 3.11 15.82
CA PRO A 361 -2.10 2.84 14.49
C PRO A 361 -3.08 2.07 13.60
N VAL A 362 -2.97 2.31 12.29
CA VAL A 362 -3.62 1.51 11.24
C VAL A 362 -2.60 0.52 10.69
N LEU A 363 -2.67 -0.73 11.15
CA LEU A 363 -1.80 -1.82 10.74
C LEU A 363 -2.21 -2.32 9.35
N ARG A 364 -1.43 -1.97 8.32
CA ARG A 364 -1.66 -2.39 6.94
C ARG A 364 -0.92 -3.70 6.64
N SER A 365 -1.67 -4.75 6.35
CA SER A 365 -1.19 -6.06 5.94
C SER A 365 -1.27 -6.20 4.42
N TYR A 366 -0.14 -6.52 3.80
CA TYR A 366 -0.01 -6.86 2.38
C TYR A 366 0.15 -8.37 2.17
N HIS A 367 -0.17 -9.17 3.19
CA HIS A 367 0.02 -10.61 3.14
C HIS A 367 -1.01 -11.24 2.17
N PRO A 368 -0.60 -12.05 1.18
CA PRO A 368 -1.50 -12.56 0.14
C PRO A 368 -2.60 -13.47 0.69
N LEU A 369 -2.32 -14.17 1.80
CA LEU A 369 -3.29 -15.04 2.49
C LEU A 369 -4.10 -14.32 3.58
N ALA A 370 -3.95 -13.00 3.78
CA ALA A 370 -4.76 -12.31 4.77
C ALA A 370 -6.24 -12.34 4.36
N VAL A 371 -7.12 -12.63 5.32
CA VAL A 371 -8.57 -12.64 5.12
C VAL A 371 -9.15 -11.36 5.69
N ALA A 372 -9.80 -10.57 4.84
CA ALA A 372 -10.56 -9.40 5.25
C ALA A 372 -12.04 -9.72 5.29
N CYS A 373 -12.76 -9.05 6.19
CA CYS A 373 -14.19 -9.19 6.30
C CYS A 373 -14.86 -8.18 5.38
N ARG A 374 -15.92 -8.62 4.69
CA ARG A 374 -16.67 -7.78 3.75
C ARG A 374 -17.44 -6.71 4.51
N ASP A 375 -17.37 -5.48 4.03
CA ASP A 375 -18.30 -4.44 4.46
C ASP A 375 -19.57 -4.61 3.62
N ASN A 376 -20.67 -5.00 4.27
CA ASN A 376 -21.93 -5.25 3.57
C ASN A 376 -22.89 -4.06 3.58
N GLY A 377 -22.38 -2.86 3.87
CA GLY A 377 -23.16 -1.62 3.76
C GLY A 377 -24.07 -1.31 4.96
N GLY A 378 -23.84 -1.93 6.12
CA GLY A 378 -24.60 -1.73 7.36
C GLY A 378 -26.06 -2.20 7.30
N GLU A 379 -26.72 -2.25 8.46
CA GLU A 379 -28.18 -2.45 8.54
C GLU A 379 -28.89 -1.18 8.07
N GLY A 380 -29.73 -1.28 7.02
CA GLY A 380 -30.40 -0.12 6.43
C GLY A 380 -31.26 -0.45 5.21
N ASP A 381 -31.44 0.52 4.32
CA ASP A 381 -32.24 0.37 3.10
C ASP A 381 -31.64 -0.68 2.13
N ALA A 382 -32.49 -1.43 1.44
CA ALA A 382 -32.06 -2.34 0.37
C ALA A 382 -31.61 -1.56 -0.88
N PHE A 383 -30.38 -1.82 -1.36
CA PHE A 383 -29.84 -1.14 -2.54
C PHE A 383 -28.79 -1.94 -3.31
N VAL A 384 -28.60 -1.53 -4.57
CA VAL A 384 -27.53 -2.02 -5.46
C VAL A 384 -26.86 -0.86 -6.19
N TYR A 385 -25.53 -0.87 -6.27
CA TYR A 385 -24.77 0.04 -7.13
C TYR A 385 -23.45 -0.58 -7.62
N LEU A 386 -22.92 -0.13 -8.75
CA LEU A 386 -21.54 -0.41 -9.16
C LEU A 386 -20.60 0.37 -8.24
N ASP A 387 -19.78 -0.32 -7.45
CA ASP A 387 -18.88 0.32 -6.48
C ASP A 387 -17.55 0.70 -7.13
N GLU A 388 -16.91 -0.24 -7.84
CA GLU A 388 -15.58 -0.07 -8.40
C GLU A 388 -15.44 -0.75 -9.77
N ILE A 389 -14.53 -0.23 -10.59
CA ILE A 389 -14.01 -0.85 -11.80
C ILE A 389 -12.50 -1.04 -11.59
N GLY A 390 -12.06 -2.28 -11.40
CA GLY A 390 -10.74 -2.57 -10.84
C GLY A 390 -10.61 -1.97 -9.44
N ASP A 391 -9.55 -1.20 -9.21
CA ASP A 391 -9.32 -0.37 -8.02
C ASP A 391 -9.80 1.08 -8.22
N THR A 392 -10.47 1.41 -9.33
CA THR A 392 -11.00 2.75 -9.60
C THR A 392 -12.45 2.86 -9.15
N ASP A 393 -12.72 3.79 -8.25
CA ASP A 393 -14.06 4.10 -7.75
C ASP A 393 -15.03 4.47 -8.88
N SER A 394 -16.24 3.92 -8.87
CA SER A 394 -17.22 4.17 -9.93
C SER A 394 -17.72 5.62 -10.01
N SER A 395 -17.53 6.42 -8.96
CA SER A 395 -17.78 7.87 -9.00
C SER A 395 -16.85 8.60 -9.96
N LEU A 396 -15.70 8.01 -10.29
CA LEU A 396 -14.76 8.55 -11.26
C LEU A 396 -15.16 8.19 -12.70
N LEU A 397 -16.18 7.34 -12.90
CA LEU A 397 -16.75 7.02 -14.21
C LEU A 397 -17.76 8.10 -14.63
N ASN A 398 -17.52 8.73 -15.77
CA ASN A 398 -18.44 9.73 -16.30
C ASN A 398 -19.63 9.12 -17.05
N THR A 399 -20.65 8.67 -16.32
CA THR A 399 -21.90 8.18 -16.91
C THR A 399 -22.97 9.29 -16.90
N PRO A 400 -23.55 9.66 -18.07
CA PRO A 400 -24.71 10.57 -18.11
C PRO A 400 -25.92 10.04 -17.33
N ASP A 401 -26.85 10.91 -16.98
CA ASP A 401 -28.07 10.50 -16.28
C ASP A 401 -28.85 9.45 -17.06
N GLN A 402 -29.35 8.44 -16.36
CA GLN A 402 -30.12 7.38 -16.96
C GLN A 402 -31.49 7.90 -17.44
N THR A 403 -31.94 7.49 -18.62
CA THR A 403 -33.22 7.93 -19.23
C THR A 403 -34.23 6.79 -19.35
N SER A 404 -33.77 5.54 -19.37
CA SER A 404 -34.57 4.31 -19.36
C SER A 404 -33.82 3.21 -18.60
N ALA A 405 -34.38 2.02 -18.40
CA ALA A 405 -33.65 0.90 -17.78
C ALA A 405 -32.35 0.52 -18.52
N THR A 406 -32.25 0.83 -19.82
CA THR A 406 -31.16 0.41 -20.71
C THR A 406 -30.55 1.56 -21.49
N SER A 407 -30.87 2.82 -21.17
CA SER A 407 -30.40 4.00 -21.91
C SER A 407 -29.95 5.10 -20.95
N VAL A 408 -28.98 5.89 -21.39
CA VAL A 408 -28.55 7.14 -20.72
C VAL A 408 -28.88 8.35 -21.59
N ALA A 409 -28.75 9.55 -21.03
CA ALA A 409 -28.83 10.79 -21.79
C ALA A 409 -27.67 10.88 -22.80
N SER A 410 -27.86 11.67 -23.87
CA SER A 410 -26.85 11.88 -24.91
C SER A 410 -25.47 12.16 -24.30
N PRO A 411 -24.47 11.29 -24.52
CA PRO A 411 -23.21 11.44 -23.82
C PRO A 411 -22.37 12.56 -24.44
N GLY A 412 -21.82 13.42 -23.58
CA GLY A 412 -20.86 14.46 -23.99
C GLY A 412 -19.55 13.88 -24.53
N THR A 413 -18.58 14.76 -24.84
CA THR A 413 -17.28 14.33 -25.39
C THR A 413 -16.57 13.32 -24.51
N ASN A 414 -16.60 13.49 -23.20
CA ASN A 414 -15.97 12.59 -22.22
C ASN A 414 -16.95 11.55 -21.63
N GLY A 415 -18.11 11.32 -22.24
CA GLY A 415 -19.06 10.32 -21.76
C GLY A 415 -18.44 8.92 -21.80
N GLY A 416 -18.44 8.25 -20.65
CA GLY A 416 -17.97 6.88 -20.47
C GLY A 416 -16.49 6.71 -20.15
N VAL A 417 -15.72 7.78 -19.95
CA VAL A 417 -14.30 7.72 -19.56
C VAL A 417 -14.13 7.82 -18.04
N ALA A 418 -12.97 7.41 -17.52
CA ALA A 418 -12.57 7.62 -16.13
C ALA A 418 -11.92 9.00 -15.92
N PHE A 419 -12.04 9.56 -14.71
CA PHE A 419 -11.43 10.82 -14.28
C PHE A 419 -11.77 12.03 -15.18
N PRO A 420 -13.06 12.33 -15.41
CA PRO A 420 -13.46 13.40 -16.31
C PRO A 420 -12.96 14.78 -15.83
N SER A 421 -12.25 15.50 -16.69
CA SER A 421 -11.85 16.89 -16.43
C SER A 421 -12.92 17.89 -16.90
N GLY A 422 -13.33 18.82 -16.03
CA GLY A 422 -14.49 19.72 -16.24
C GLY A 422 -14.21 21.09 -16.87
N GLY A 423 -13.21 21.24 -17.76
CA GLY A 423 -12.77 22.56 -18.29
C GLY A 423 -13.00 22.81 -19.80
N PRO A 424 -13.16 24.07 -20.23
CA PRO A 424 -13.39 24.47 -21.63
C PRO A 424 -12.18 24.29 -22.57
N ASP A 425 -11.01 23.88 -22.05
CA ASP A 425 -9.80 23.61 -22.84
C ASP A 425 -9.79 22.20 -23.48
N GLY A 426 -10.83 21.39 -23.25
CA GLY A 426 -11.21 20.26 -24.13
C GLY A 426 -10.19 19.14 -24.38
N ASN A 427 -9.04 19.12 -23.71
CA ASN A 427 -7.96 18.18 -24.01
C ASN A 427 -7.88 16.96 -23.07
N GLY A 428 -8.89 16.74 -22.22
CA GLY A 428 -9.05 15.50 -21.45
C GLY A 428 -7.78 15.06 -20.71
N ALA A 429 -7.02 16.00 -20.13
CA ALA A 429 -5.66 15.73 -19.62
C ALA A 429 -5.61 14.54 -18.64
N HIS A 430 -6.72 14.32 -17.91
CA HIS A 430 -6.91 13.22 -16.98
C HIS A 430 -7.89 12.14 -17.48
N ASP A 431 -8.63 12.40 -18.55
CA ASP A 431 -9.64 11.48 -19.09
C ASP A 431 -8.96 10.19 -19.56
N ARG A 432 -9.40 9.04 -19.04
CA ARG A 432 -8.84 7.72 -19.40
C ARG A 432 -9.90 6.85 -20.06
N ASN A 433 -9.57 6.32 -21.24
CA ASN A 433 -10.33 5.22 -21.82
C ASN A 433 -10.13 3.94 -21.00
N TRP A 434 -11.16 3.12 -21.00
CA TRP A 434 -11.10 1.78 -20.46
C TRP A 434 -10.40 0.82 -21.45
N GLY A 435 -9.84 -0.28 -20.96
CA GLY A 435 -9.28 -1.34 -21.80
C GLY A 435 -8.72 -2.48 -20.97
N GLY A 436 -8.26 -3.55 -21.62
CA GLY A 436 -7.81 -4.76 -20.92
C GLY A 436 -8.98 -5.57 -20.34
N THR A 437 -8.82 -6.08 -19.11
CA THR A 437 -9.88 -6.83 -18.42
C THR A 437 -10.48 -5.96 -17.32
N LEU A 438 -11.67 -5.42 -17.56
CA LEU A 438 -12.40 -4.62 -16.58
C LEU A 438 -13.00 -5.55 -15.53
N LYS A 439 -12.75 -5.28 -14.25
CA LYS A 439 -13.23 -6.07 -13.13
C LYS A 439 -14.28 -5.28 -12.39
N LEU A 440 -15.53 -5.73 -12.37
CA LEU A 440 -16.62 -4.95 -11.77
C LEU A 440 -16.84 -5.40 -10.33
N ALA A 441 -16.77 -4.48 -9.37
CA ALA A 441 -17.25 -4.70 -8.01
C ALA A 441 -18.62 -4.07 -7.85
N ILE A 442 -19.63 -4.86 -7.47
CA ILE A 442 -21.01 -4.41 -7.28
C ILE A 442 -21.32 -4.49 -5.80
N MET A 443 -21.87 -3.43 -5.22
CA MET A 443 -22.35 -3.43 -3.84
C MET A 443 -23.81 -3.86 -3.82
N PHE A 444 -24.10 -4.93 -3.08
CA PHE A 444 -25.45 -5.33 -2.69
C PHE A 444 -25.54 -5.18 -1.16
N SER A 445 -26.46 -4.35 -0.66
CA SER A 445 -26.66 -4.30 0.79
C SER A 445 -27.27 -5.61 1.31
N GLU A 446 -26.95 -6.03 2.52
CA GLU A 446 -27.51 -7.29 3.08
C GLU A 446 -29.04 -7.28 3.10
N SER A 447 -29.67 -6.13 3.32
CA SER A 447 -31.14 -5.98 3.30
C SER A 447 -31.79 -6.36 1.96
N MET A 448 -31.02 -6.44 0.86
CA MET A 448 -31.51 -6.96 -0.43
C MET A 448 -31.99 -8.41 -0.31
N ARG A 449 -31.43 -9.19 0.61
CA ARG A 449 -31.87 -10.56 0.91
C ARG A 449 -33.36 -10.63 1.22
N ASP A 450 -33.84 -9.71 2.07
CA ASP A 450 -35.24 -9.67 2.52
C ASP A 450 -36.21 -9.22 1.43
N THR A 451 -35.69 -8.67 0.33
CA THR A 451 -36.47 -8.31 -0.87
C THR A 451 -36.70 -9.49 -1.81
N GLY A 452 -36.10 -10.65 -1.51
CA GLY A 452 -36.15 -11.85 -2.35
C GLY A 452 -35.07 -11.90 -3.44
N ALA A 453 -34.11 -10.96 -3.44
CA ALA A 453 -32.98 -10.98 -4.36
C ALA A 453 -32.12 -12.23 -4.13
N LYS A 454 -31.74 -12.91 -5.22
CA LYS A 454 -30.91 -14.11 -5.16
C LYS A 454 -29.80 -14.12 -6.19
N TYR A 455 -30.10 -13.64 -7.39
CA TYR A 455 -29.14 -13.61 -8.48
C TYR A 455 -29.00 -12.21 -9.06
N TYR A 456 -27.89 -11.96 -9.73
CA TYR A 456 -27.69 -10.80 -10.58
C TYR A 456 -27.21 -11.22 -11.97
N ARG A 457 -27.32 -10.31 -12.93
CA ARG A 457 -26.78 -10.46 -14.28
C ARG A 457 -26.12 -9.17 -14.71
N VAL A 458 -25.03 -9.30 -15.45
CA VAL A 458 -24.39 -8.19 -16.15
C VAL A 458 -24.54 -8.41 -17.65
N SER A 459 -25.04 -7.39 -18.34
CA SER A 459 -25.11 -7.37 -19.80
C SER A 459 -24.37 -6.15 -20.37
N VAL A 460 -23.97 -6.27 -21.63
CA VAL A 460 -23.32 -5.19 -22.38
C VAL A 460 -24.10 -4.98 -23.68
N THR A 461 -24.25 -3.72 -24.10
CA THR A 461 -24.80 -3.36 -25.41
C THR A 461 -24.07 -2.15 -25.96
N GLU A 462 -23.88 -2.07 -27.27
CA GLU A 462 -23.33 -0.85 -27.90
C GLU A 462 -24.28 0.33 -27.62
N ALA A 463 -23.73 1.54 -27.45
CA ALA A 463 -24.48 2.76 -27.23
C ALA A 463 -24.36 3.71 -28.42
N ASP A 464 -25.48 4.20 -28.93
CA ASP A 464 -25.49 5.24 -29.97
C ASP A 464 -25.09 6.62 -29.41
N SER A 465 -25.02 7.63 -30.29
CA SER A 465 -24.70 9.01 -29.90
C SER A 465 -25.75 9.67 -29.00
N ASN A 466 -26.94 9.09 -28.89
CA ASN A 466 -28.01 9.55 -27.99
C ASN A 466 -28.02 8.81 -26.65
N GLY A 467 -27.12 7.84 -26.45
CA GLY A 467 -27.07 7.01 -25.24
C GLY A 467 -28.08 5.86 -25.24
N ASN A 468 -28.65 5.52 -26.39
CA ASN A 468 -29.56 4.38 -26.55
C ASN A 468 -28.81 3.11 -26.93
N PRO A 469 -29.32 1.93 -26.53
CA PRO A 469 -28.72 0.65 -26.90
C PRO A 469 -28.88 0.36 -28.39
N VAL A 470 -27.83 -0.18 -29.01
CA VAL A 470 -27.79 -0.66 -30.39
C VAL A 470 -27.64 -2.17 -30.39
N GLY A 471 -28.61 -2.87 -30.98
CA GLY A 471 -28.61 -4.34 -31.02
C GLY A 471 -29.22 -4.98 -29.77
N SER A 472 -28.96 -6.27 -29.60
CA SER A 472 -29.43 -7.04 -28.43
C SER A 472 -28.36 -7.07 -27.34
N PRO A 473 -28.75 -7.15 -26.05
CA PRO A 473 -27.80 -7.30 -24.96
C PRO A 473 -27.03 -8.61 -25.06
N GLU A 474 -25.73 -8.54 -24.83
CA GLU A 474 -24.87 -9.69 -24.65
C GLU A 474 -24.58 -9.89 -23.16
N TYR A 475 -24.62 -11.13 -22.68
CA TYR A 475 -24.49 -11.44 -21.26
C TYR A 475 -23.09 -11.94 -20.90
N VAL A 476 -22.65 -11.61 -19.69
CA VAL A 476 -21.42 -12.19 -19.12
C VAL A 476 -21.65 -13.67 -18.81
N THR A 477 -20.87 -14.56 -19.42
CA THR A 477 -21.02 -16.02 -19.33
C THR A 477 -19.82 -16.72 -18.68
N ASN A 478 -18.79 -15.98 -18.27
CA ASN A 478 -17.59 -16.55 -17.67
C ASN A 478 -17.86 -17.09 -16.26
N GLY A 479 -17.30 -18.26 -15.96
CA GLY A 479 -17.38 -18.84 -14.62
C GLY A 479 -16.82 -17.89 -13.55
N LEU A 480 -17.58 -17.69 -12.48
CA LEU A 480 -17.19 -16.86 -11.34
C LEU A 480 -17.18 -17.70 -10.06
N SER A 481 -16.13 -17.55 -9.26
CA SER A 481 -16.03 -18.16 -7.93
C SER A 481 -15.48 -17.17 -6.93
N TRP A 482 -16.02 -17.21 -5.72
CA TRP A 482 -15.63 -16.37 -4.60
C TRP A 482 -15.16 -17.22 -3.43
N ASN A 483 -14.26 -16.66 -2.63
CA ASN A 483 -13.82 -17.23 -1.38
C ASN A 483 -14.71 -16.77 -0.24
N LYS A 484 -14.98 -17.67 0.69
CA LYS A 484 -15.65 -17.40 1.95
C LYS A 484 -14.91 -18.03 3.12
N ALA A 485 -14.94 -17.34 4.25
CA ALA A 485 -14.45 -17.79 5.53
C ALA A 485 -15.50 -18.66 6.21
N VAL A 486 -15.21 -19.94 6.43
CA VAL A 486 -16.09 -20.89 7.12
C VAL A 486 -15.54 -21.20 8.50
N ALA A 487 -16.35 -21.03 9.53
CA ALA A 487 -15.96 -21.42 10.88
C ALA A 487 -15.80 -22.95 10.98
N VAL A 488 -14.63 -23.41 11.43
CA VAL A 488 -14.32 -24.83 11.68
C VAL A 488 -13.89 -25.04 13.13
N PRO A 489 -13.98 -26.27 13.71
CA PRO A 489 -13.51 -26.51 15.07
C PRO A 489 -12.06 -26.05 15.28
N GLY A 490 -11.92 -24.98 16.06
CA GLY A 490 -10.64 -24.35 16.38
C GLY A 490 -10.23 -23.18 15.49
N GLY A 491 -10.83 -22.91 14.32
CA GLY A 491 -10.36 -21.83 13.45
C GLY A 491 -11.31 -21.47 12.32
N VAL A 492 -10.75 -20.90 11.26
CA VAL A 492 -11.48 -20.55 10.03
C VAL A 492 -10.83 -21.29 8.88
N ASP A 493 -11.63 -21.79 7.95
CA ASP A 493 -11.15 -22.32 6.67
C ASP A 493 -11.61 -21.39 5.54
N VAL A 494 -10.76 -21.17 4.55
CA VAL A 494 -11.10 -20.36 3.38
C VAL A 494 -11.44 -21.31 2.25
N VAL A 495 -12.71 -21.31 1.84
CA VAL A 495 -13.19 -22.18 0.77
C VAL A 495 -13.66 -21.35 -0.42
N SER A 496 -13.39 -21.84 -1.62
CA SER A 496 -13.90 -21.23 -2.85
C SER A 496 -15.24 -21.85 -3.22
N GLU A 497 -16.18 -21.03 -3.66
CA GLU A 497 -17.50 -21.44 -4.12
C GLU A 497 -17.85 -20.74 -5.44
N SER A 498 -18.42 -21.51 -6.37
CA SER A 498 -18.87 -20.96 -7.66
C SER A 498 -20.18 -20.21 -7.49
N LEU A 499 -20.21 -18.98 -7.98
CA LEU A 499 -21.41 -18.14 -7.98
C LEU A 499 -22.24 -18.29 -9.27
N GLY A 500 -21.62 -18.72 -10.37
CA GLY A 500 -22.29 -18.85 -11.67
C GLY A 500 -21.31 -18.98 -12.83
N PRO A 501 -21.81 -18.98 -14.08
CA PRO A 501 -23.20 -18.72 -14.44
C PRO A 501 -24.15 -19.87 -14.06
N VAL A 502 -25.38 -19.55 -13.70
CA VAL A 502 -26.48 -20.50 -13.51
C VAL A 502 -27.66 -20.14 -14.41
N SER A 503 -28.51 -21.14 -14.65
CA SER A 503 -29.77 -21.01 -15.35
C SER A 503 -30.93 -21.26 -14.39
N THR A 504 -31.99 -20.46 -14.48
CA THR A 504 -33.22 -20.64 -13.69
C THR A 504 -34.36 -21.12 -14.57
N SER A 505 -35.25 -21.95 -14.03
CA SER A 505 -36.42 -22.48 -14.72
C SER A 505 -37.63 -21.54 -14.58
N ALA A 506 -37.47 -20.27 -14.95
CA ALA A 506 -38.59 -19.32 -14.90
C ALA A 506 -39.73 -19.79 -15.83
N PRO A 507 -41.02 -19.56 -15.47
CA PRO A 507 -42.16 -20.19 -16.15
C PRO A 507 -42.31 -19.85 -17.64
N ASP A 508 -41.86 -18.67 -18.06
CA ASP A 508 -42.14 -18.12 -19.40
C ASP A 508 -40.90 -18.08 -20.32
N GLU A 509 -39.69 -17.91 -19.79
CA GLU A 509 -38.40 -18.14 -20.49
C GLU A 509 -37.29 -18.38 -19.45
N PRO A 510 -36.47 -19.45 -19.58
CA PRO A 510 -35.35 -19.68 -18.68
C PRO A 510 -34.37 -18.49 -18.73
N GLN A 511 -34.02 -17.96 -17.56
CA GLN A 511 -32.98 -16.93 -17.47
C GLN A 511 -31.63 -17.60 -17.30
N ASP A 512 -30.74 -17.36 -18.26
CA ASP A 512 -29.36 -17.82 -18.24
C ASP A 512 -28.40 -16.71 -17.79
N SER A 513 -27.13 -17.07 -17.59
CA SER A 513 -26.03 -16.15 -17.26
C SER A 513 -26.25 -15.40 -15.94
N LEU A 514 -26.90 -16.06 -14.98
CA LEU A 514 -27.16 -15.52 -13.66
C LEU A 514 -26.03 -15.87 -12.68
N TYR A 515 -25.73 -14.99 -11.74
CA TYR A 515 -24.72 -15.19 -10.71
C TYR A 515 -25.34 -15.00 -9.34
N LEU A 516 -25.02 -15.89 -8.40
CA LEU A 516 -25.48 -15.83 -7.01
C LEU A 516 -24.99 -14.53 -6.36
N ILE A 517 -25.89 -13.80 -5.71
CA ILE A 517 -25.53 -12.67 -4.86
C ILE A 517 -24.93 -13.23 -3.57
N PRO A 518 -23.67 -12.88 -3.22
CA PRO A 518 -22.96 -13.46 -2.09
C PRO A 518 -23.36 -12.76 -0.79
N PHE A 519 -24.58 -12.97 -0.29
CA PHE A 519 -25.00 -12.47 1.03
C PHE A 519 -24.37 -13.28 2.16
N ASP A 520 -23.99 -12.62 3.26
CA ASP A 520 -23.36 -13.28 4.42
C ASP A 520 -24.37 -14.17 5.16
N GLY A 521 -23.99 -15.41 5.47
CA GLY A 521 -24.88 -16.38 6.12
C GLY A 521 -25.91 -17.04 5.19
N ASP A 522 -25.85 -16.84 3.87
CA ASP A 522 -26.64 -17.65 2.93
C ASP A 522 -25.97 -19.02 2.70
N LEU A 523 -26.76 -20.11 2.69
CA LEU A 523 -26.35 -21.53 2.52
C LEU A 523 -25.99 -22.32 3.79
N GLY A 524 -26.74 -22.15 4.88
CA GLY A 524 -26.74 -23.11 6.01
C GLY A 524 -25.36 -23.39 6.64
N SER A 525 -24.39 -22.52 6.37
CA SER A 525 -23.01 -22.60 6.80
C SER A 525 -22.71 -21.29 7.51
N ASN A 526 -22.05 -21.37 8.67
CA ASN A 526 -21.49 -20.23 9.37
C ASN A 526 -20.33 -19.67 8.53
N ALA A 527 -20.66 -19.03 7.41
CA ALA A 527 -19.74 -18.63 6.37
C ALA A 527 -19.94 -17.17 5.95
N ASP A 528 -18.88 -16.39 6.05
CA ASP A 528 -18.84 -14.97 5.70
C ASP A 528 -17.98 -14.81 4.44
N TRP A 529 -18.47 -14.09 3.43
CA TRP A 529 -17.73 -13.93 2.18
C TRP A 529 -16.50 -13.05 2.39
N GLU A 530 -15.39 -13.38 1.73
CA GLU A 530 -14.23 -12.48 1.76
C GLU A 530 -14.56 -11.17 1.03
N ALA A 531 -14.03 -10.08 1.56
CA ALA A 531 -14.03 -8.80 0.85
C ALA A 531 -13.12 -8.82 -0.39
N ASP A 532 -13.21 -7.74 -1.17
CA ASP A 532 -12.33 -7.43 -2.30
C ASP A 532 -12.38 -8.45 -3.44
N GLN A 533 -13.58 -8.93 -3.76
CA GLN A 533 -13.83 -9.88 -4.85
C GLN A 533 -14.73 -9.25 -5.91
N TYR A 534 -14.52 -9.62 -7.17
CA TYR A 534 -15.21 -8.99 -8.31
C TYR A 534 -16.41 -9.82 -8.77
N HIS A 535 -17.46 -9.13 -9.19
CA HIS A 535 -18.74 -9.71 -9.61
C HIS A 535 -18.80 -10.00 -11.12
N ALA A 536 -17.95 -9.38 -11.93
CA ALA A 536 -17.86 -9.67 -13.35
C ALA A 536 -16.47 -9.32 -13.91
N TYR A 537 -16.09 -10.00 -14.98
CA TYR A 537 -14.88 -9.76 -15.74
C TYR A 537 -15.25 -9.50 -17.20
N LEU A 538 -14.97 -8.29 -17.69
CA LEU A 538 -15.17 -7.91 -19.08
C LEU A 538 -13.81 -7.82 -19.76
N ASN A 539 -13.42 -8.88 -20.47
CA ASN A 539 -12.17 -8.88 -21.24
C ASN A 539 -12.38 -8.17 -22.58
N THR A 540 -12.10 -6.88 -22.62
CA THR A 540 -12.23 -6.04 -23.82
C THR A 540 -11.18 -6.35 -24.90
N ARG A 541 -10.19 -7.20 -24.57
CA ARG A 541 -9.17 -7.73 -25.49
C ARG A 541 -9.42 -9.17 -25.94
N ASP A 542 -10.58 -9.74 -25.62
CA ASP A 542 -10.86 -11.14 -25.93
C ASP A 542 -10.74 -11.41 -27.44
N VAL A 543 -10.01 -12.47 -27.79
CA VAL A 543 -9.78 -12.96 -29.16
C VAL A 543 -11.06 -13.48 -29.81
N THR A 544 -12.07 -13.85 -29.01
CA THR A 544 -13.42 -14.16 -29.50
C THR A 544 -14.15 -12.92 -30.01
N LYS A 545 -13.59 -11.73 -29.74
CA LYS A 545 -14.08 -10.40 -30.09
C LYS A 545 -15.42 -10.01 -29.46
N GLN A 546 -15.93 -10.78 -28.50
CA GLN A 546 -17.21 -10.52 -27.83
C GLN A 546 -17.32 -9.08 -27.31
N TRP A 547 -16.25 -8.58 -26.68
CA TRP A 547 -16.18 -7.23 -26.11
C TRP A 547 -15.17 -6.32 -26.82
N SER A 548 -14.56 -6.82 -27.90
CA SER A 548 -13.58 -6.04 -28.66
C SER A 548 -14.28 -5.05 -29.56
N ASP A 549 -13.61 -3.95 -29.88
CA ASP A 549 -14.04 -3.05 -30.94
C ASP A 549 -13.27 -3.36 -32.23
N PRO A 550 -13.80 -4.22 -33.13
CA PRO A 550 -13.14 -4.53 -34.40
C PRO A 550 -13.13 -3.35 -35.38
N ASP A 551 -13.96 -2.33 -35.16
CA ASP A 551 -14.04 -1.14 -36.01
C ASP A 551 -12.90 -0.17 -35.68
N ALA A 552 -12.43 -0.18 -34.43
CA ALA A 552 -11.24 0.55 -33.99
C ALA A 552 -10.00 0.19 -34.85
N ASP A 553 -9.78 -1.10 -35.15
CA ASP A 553 -8.66 -1.58 -35.97
C ASP A 553 -8.74 -1.12 -37.44
N ASN A 554 -9.92 -0.71 -37.90
CA ASN A 554 -10.19 -0.23 -39.26
C ASN A 554 -10.28 1.31 -39.37
N GLY A 555 -9.81 2.03 -38.34
CA GLY A 555 -9.79 3.50 -38.33
C GLY A 555 -11.14 4.16 -38.01
N GLN A 556 -12.13 3.40 -37.52
CA GLN A 556 -13.39 3.96 -37.04
C GLN A 556 -13.29 4.40 -35.57
N PRO A 557 -14.25 5.24 -35.10
CA PRO A 557 -14.36 5.59 -33.69
C PRO A 557 -14.50 4.40 -32.78
N ALA A 558 -13.81 4.46 -31.63
CA ALA A 558 -14.06 3.50 -30.57
C ALA A 558 -15.50 3.68 -30.06
N LYS A 559 -16.22 2.57 -29.89
CA LYS A 559 -17.62 2.54 -29.48
C LYS A 559 -17.77 2.73 -27.99
N ARG A 560 -18.92 3.30 -27.63
CA ARG A 560 -19.38 3.37 -26.23
C ARG A 560 -20.31 2.20 -25.96
N HIS A 561 -20.32 1.74 -24.73
CA HIS A 561 -21.03 0.54 -24.31
C HIS A 561 -21.83 0.81 -23.05
N LEU A 562 -23.08 0.37 -23.04
CA LEU A 562 -23.94 0.33 -21.88
C LEU A 562 -23.68 -0.98 -21.15
N VAL A 563 -23.18 -0.89 -19.92
CA VAL A 563 -23.04 -2.01 -18.98
C VAL A 563 -24.23 -1.95 -18.03
N THR A 564 -25.10 -2.95 -18.09
CA THR A 564 -26.36 -2.99 -17.33
C THR A 564 -26.30 -4.07 -16.27
N ILE A 565 -26.71 -3.71 -15.05
CA ILE A 565 -26.84 -4.59 -13.90
C ILE A 565 -28.32 -4.85 -13.65
N GLU A 566 -28.69 -6.13 -13.63
CA GLU A 566 -30.04 -6.63 -13.36
C GLU A 566 -30.02 -7.51 -12.10
N VAL A 567 -31.11 -7.52 -11.33
CA VAL A 567 -31.29 -8.35 -10.12
C VAL A 567 -32.47 -9.29 -10.33
N PHE A 568 -32.37 -10.52 -9.83
CA PHE A 568 -33.39 -11.57 -9.99
C PHE A 568 -33.67 -12.26 -8.66
N ASN A 569 -34.89 -12.75 -8.51
CA ASN A 569 -35.26 -13.64 -7.41
C ASN A 569 -34.90 -15.11 -7.70
N ALA A 570 -35.17 -15.99 -6.73
CA ALA A 570 -34.89 -17.43 -6.87
C ALA A 570 -35.72 -18.12 -7.97
N ALA A 571 -36.86 -17.55 -8.37
CA ALA A 571 -37.69 -18.07 -9.46
C ALA A 571 -37.20 -17.64 -10.85
N GLY A 572 -36.20 -16.76 -10.93
CA GLY A 572 -35.70 -16.20 -12.18
C GLY A 572 -36.51 -15.00 -12.69
N GLU A 573 -37.37 -14.40 -11.86
CA GLU A 573 -38.07 -13.15 -12.21
C GLU A 573 -37.15 -11.96 -11.90
N ARG A 574 -37.06 -11.00 -12.83
CA ARG A 574 -36.28 -9.78 -12.64
C ARG A 574 -36.94 -8.91 -11.58
N LEU A 575 -36.19 -8.53 -10.56
CA LEU A 575 -36.61 -7.59 -9.54
C LEU A 575 -36.43 -6.15 -10.04
N ARG A 576 -37.49 -5.36 -9.95
CA ARG A 576 -37.45 -3.91 -10.20
C ARG A 576 -37.86 -3.11 -8.96
N PRO A 577 -37.26 -1.94 -8.68
CA PRO A 577 -37.67 -1.11 -7.55
C PRO A 577 -39.16 -0.73 -7.61
N ASN A 578 -39.83 -0.67 -6.45
CA ASN A 578 -41.22 -0.22 -6.34
C ASN A 578 -41.46 1.13 -7.06
N GLY A 579 -42.54 1.20 -7.84
CA GLY A 579 -42.93 2.41 -8.56
C GLY A 579 -42.09 2.75 -9.81
N THR A 580 -41.16 1.88 -10.22
CA THR A 580 -40.43 2.04 -11.50
C THR A 580 -41.21 1.41 -12.65
N PRO A 581 -41.16 1.97 -13.88
CA PRO A 581 -41.77 1.34 -15.03
C PRO A 581 -41.10 -0.01 -15.35
N PRO A 582 -41.79 -0.95 -16.04
CA PRO A 582 -41.16 -2.16 -16.55
C PRO A 582 -39.90 -1.84 -17.37
N SER A 583 -38.87 -2.69 -17.27
CA SER A 583 -37.57 -2.37 -17.90
C SER A 583 -37.61 -2.43 -19.43
N GLY A 584 -38.57 -3.17 -19.99
CA GLY A 584 -38.67 -3.44 -21.43
C GLY A 584 -37.71 -4.53 -21.92
N LEU A 585 -36.88 -5.10 -21.03
CA LEU A 585 -36.05 -6.26 -21.32
C LEU A 585 -36.90 -7.56 -21.26
N PRO A 586 -36.53 -8.61 -22.02
CA PRO A 586 -37.27 -9.87 -22.04
C PRO A 586 -37.26 -10.57 -20.66
N GLY A 587 -38.27 -11.41 -20.43
CA GLY A 587 -38.47 -12.15 -19.17
C GLY A 587 -39.53 -11.54 -18.25
N ALA A 588 -39.91 -12.30 -17.21
CA ALA A 588 -40.86 -11.87 -16.19
C ALA A 588 -40.22 -10.84 -15.24
N GLU A 589 -41.03 -9.87 -14.78
CA GLU A 589 -40.59 -8.84 -13.83
C GLU A 589 -41.54 -8.71 -12.65
N VAL A 590 -40.99 -8.48 -11.46
CA VAL A 590 -41.76 -8.26 -10.22
C VAL A 590 -41.18 -7.08 -9.43
N GLU A 591 -42.05 -6.31 -8.78
CA GLU A 591 -41.63 -5.19 -7.94
C GLU A 591 -41.09 -5.67 -6.59
N ALA A 592 -40.04 -5.01 -6.11
CA ALA A 592 -39.44 -5.26 -4.82
C ALA A 592 -38.98 -3.95 -4.14
N ALA A 593 -38.92 -3.98 -2.81
CA ALA A 593 -38.61 -2.81 -1.98
C ALA A 593 -37.10 -2.56 -1.87
N PHE A 594 -36.45 -2.16 -2.96
CA PHE A 594 -35.05 -1.73 -3.00
C PHE A 594 -34.84 -0.53 -3.92
N THR A 595 -33.61 -0.03 -3.99
CA THR A 595 -33.23 1.06 -4.91
C THR A 595 -31.96 0.72 -5.69
N TYR A 596 -31.94 1.02 -6.99
CA TYR A 596 -30.66 1.18 -7.68
C TYR A 596 -30.06 2.53 -7.33
N ARG A 597 -28.75 2.58 -7.16
CA ARG A 597 -28.01 3.78 -6.77
C ARG A 597 -26.79 3.98 -7.65
N ARG A 598 -26.27 5.21 -7.67
CA ARG A 598 -25.02 5.57 -8.34
C ARG A 598 -24.13 6.35 -7.38
N LYS A 599 -22.85 5.97 -7.32
CA LYS A 599 -21.83 6.65 -6.54
C LYS A 599 -21.41 7.93 -7.28
N ILE A 600 -21.33 9.06 -6.58
CA ILE A 600 -20.99 10.38 -7.17
C ILE A 600 -19.70 10.94 -6.56
N GLN A 601 -19.27 10.39 -5.44
CA GLN A 601 -18.04 10.72 -4.75
C GLN A 601 -17.55 9.50 -3.97
N ASP A 602 -16.25 9.44 -3.74
CA ASP A 602 -15.55 8.38 -3.01
C ASP A 602 -16.18 8.12 -1.63
N THR A 603 -16.44 9.19 -0.87
CA THR A 603 -17.14 9.14 0.42
C THR A 603 -18.38 10.02 0.44
N GLY A 604 -19.54 9.46 0.76
CA GLY A 604 -20.78 10.22 0.98
C GLY A 604 -22.02 9.55 0.38
N PRO A 605 -23.15 10.26 0.27
CA PRO A 605 -24.39 9.69 -0.24
C PRO A 605 -24.28 9.30 -1.71
N THR A 606 -24.92 8.19 -2.05
CA THR A 606 -25.21 7.75 -3.42
C THR A 606 -26.54 8.33 -3.90
N ASN A 607 -26.69 8.57 -5.21
CA ASN A 607 -27.97 9.02 -5.79
C ASN A 607 -28.84 7.85 -6.24
N MET A 608 -30.15 7.95 -6.00
CA MET A 608 -31.12 6.97 -6.48
C MET A 608 -31.28 7.04 -8.00
N VAL A 609 -31.39 5.86 -8.64
CA VAL A 609 -31.63 5.68 -10.06
C VAL A 609 -33.02 5.06 -10.24
N PRO A 610 -34.05 5.82 -10.69
CA PRO A 610 -35.45 5.40 -10.64
C PRO A 610 -35.87 4.55 -11.85
N TYR A 611 -35.16 3.45 -12.12
CA TYR A 611 -35.41 2.56 -13.25
C TYR A 611 -35.33 1.08 -12.86
N GLY A 612 -35.86 0.19 -13.71
CA GLY A 612 -35.91 -1.25 -13.46
C GLY A 612 -34.57 -2.00 -13.57
N ALA A 613 -33.51 -1.32 -14.02
CA ALA A 613 -32.14 -1.83 -14.07
C ALA A 613 -31.14 -0.66 -13.91
N LEU A 614 -29.88 -0.95 -13.58
CA LEU A 614 -28.82 0.06 -13.42
C LEU A 614 -27.88 0.02 -14.63
N SER A 615 -27.88 1.08 -15.43
CA SER A 615 -27.03 1.21 -16.62
C SER A 615 -25.89 2.19 -16.41
N HIS A 616 -24.69 1.79 -16.82
CA HIS A 616 -23.47 2.58 -16.83
C HIS A 616 -22.91 2.70 -18.25
N LEU A 617 -22.35 3.86 -18.59
CA LEU A 617 -21.75 4.07 -19.90
C LEU A 617 -20.23 3.91 -19.76
N PHE A 618 -19.65 3.06 -20.60
CA PHE A 618 -18.23 2.82 -20.68
C PHE A 618 -17.72 3.17 -22.07
N TRP A 619 -16.54 3.78 -22.14
CA TRP A 619 -15.82 3.98 -23.38
C TRP A 619 -14.47 3.29 -23.30
N TRP A 620 -14.40 2.09 -23.89
CA TRP A 620 -13.14 1.35 -23.99
C TRP A 620 -12.52 1.46 -25.38
N ASP A 621 -11.19 1.56 -25.41
CA ASP A 621 -10.38 1.54 -26.62
C ASP A 621 -9.09 0.78 -26.33
N ASN A 622 -8.90 -0.36 -27.00
CA ASN A 622 -7.74 -1.24 -26.79
C ASN A 622 -6.60 -1.00 -27.76
N ARG A 623 -6.72 -0.02 -28.67
CA ARG A 623 -5.63 0.33 -29.57
C ARG A 623 -4.45 0.88 -28.78
N ASP A 624 -3.26 0.60 -29.30
CA ASP A 624 -2.04 1.19 -28.77
C ASP A 624 -1.81 2.57 -29.41
N VAL A 625 -0.95 3.34 -28.75
CA VAL A 625 -0.39 4.56 -29.34
C VAL A 625 0.65 4.18 -30.39
N VAL A 626 0.92 5.09 -31.32
CA VAL A 626 1.95 4.94 -32.34
C VAL A 626 3.13 5.83 -32.00
N ALA A 627 4.33 5.29 -32.09
CA ALA A 627 5.59 6.02 -32.13
C ALA A 627 6.41 5.52 -33.34
N SER A 628 6.62 6.36 -34.34
CA SER A 628 7.41 6.02 -35.54
C SER A 628 8.30 7.19 -35.95
N ILE A 629 9.59 6.94 -36.13
CA ILE A 629 10.55 7.87 -36.72
C ILE A 629 10.64 7.54 -38.21
N GLU A 630 10.20 8.46 -39.05
CA GLU A 630 10.11 8.26 -40.50
C GLU A 630 11.42 8.65 -41.21
N ASP A 631 12.07 9.73 -40.73
CA ASP A 631 13.30 10.25 -41.31
C ASP A 631 14.09 11.08 -40.29
N LEU A 632 15.39 11.25 -40.53
CA LEU A 632 16.21 12.22 -39.81
C LEU A 632 16.43 13.47 -40.66
N ARG A 633 16.41 14.64 -40.02
CA ARG A 633 16.46 15.93 -40.71
C ARG A 633 17.70 16.73 -40.35
N MET A 634 18.49 17.09 -41.36
CA MET A 634 19.54 18.10 -41.23
C MET A 634 19.07 19.40 -41.88
N ASN A 635 19.01 20.49 -41.13
CA ASN A 635 18.51 21.78 -41.62
C ASN A 635 17.12 21.70 -42.28
N GLY A 636 16.27 20.79 -41.78
CA GLY A 636 14.94 20.52 -42.30
C GLY A 636 14.88 19.61 -43.54
N ILE A 637 16.02 19.16 -44.07
CA ILE A 637 16.09 18.23 -45.19
C ILE A 637 16.07 16.80 -44.66
N ALA A 638 15.05 16.03 -45.05
CA ALA A 638 14.84 14.64 -44.65
C ALA A 638 15.83 13.67 -45.32
N SER A 639 16.22 12.64 -44.57
CA SER A 639 17.00 11.49 -45.00
C SER A 639 16.49 10.24 -44.29
N ASP A 640 16.17 9.20 -45.05
CA ASP A 640 15.67 7.89 -44.62
C ASP A 640 16.72 6.78 -44.77
N GLU A 641 17.98 7.14 -45.05
CA GLU A 641 19.10 6.19 -45.12
C GLU A 641 19.31 5.46 -43.78
N GLU A 642 19.65 4.17 -43.84
CA GLU A 642 19.94 3.34 -42.66
C GLU A 642 21.16 3.85 -41.86
N CYS A 643 22.14 4.46 -42.53
CA CYS A 643 23.39 4.92 -41.92
C CYS A 643 23.56 6.45 -42.04
N GLN A 644 23.21 7.16 -40.97
CA GLN A 644 23.12 8.62 -40.99
C GLN A 644 24.40 9.30 -40.46
N PHE A 645 25.14 9.97 -41.35
CA PHE A 645 26.30 10.79 -41.03
C PHE A 645 26.08 12.23 -41.48
N MET A 646 25.89 13.14 -40.53
CA MET A 646 25.57 14.54 -40.82
C MET A 646 26.77 15.44 -40.58
N ASN A 647 27.27 16.08 -41.63
CA ASN A 647 28.41 16.99 -41.57
C ASN A 647 27.94 18.43 -41.80
N GLY A 648 28.20 19.33 -40.85
CA GLY A 648 27.72 20.70 -40.91
C GLY A 648 28.57 21.70 -40.12
N THR A 649 27.94 22.83 -39.80
CA THR A 649 28.48 23.87 -38.91
C THR A 649 27.89 23.72 -37.51
N GLU A 650 28.42 24.41 -36.50
CA GLU A 650 27.81 24.45 -35.17
C GLU A 650 26.37 24.97 -35.18
N SER A 651 26.03 25.83 -36.15
CA SER A 651 24.68 26.37 -36.38
C SER A 651 23.76 25.44 -37.18
N SER A 652 24.28 24.35 -37.76
CA SER A 652 23.44 23.35 -38.43
C SER A 652 22.51 22.71 -37.41
N THR A 653 21.31 22.34 -37.85
CA THR A 653 20.25 21.87 -36.97
C THR A 653 19.88 20.42 -37.27
N PHE A 654 19.57 19.67 -36.22
CA PHE A 654 19.07 18.30 -36.26
C PHE A 654 17.60 18.27 -35.83
N GLY A 655 16.78 17.50 -36.54
CA GLY A 655 15.39 17.19 -36.24
C GLY A 655 15.01 15.81 -36.74
N ILE A 656 13.75 15.42 -36.57
CA ILE A 656 13.19 14.18 -37.13
C ILE A 656 11.84 14.42 -37.82
N GLY A 657 11.57 13.63 -38.85
CA GLY A 657 10.21 13.36 -39.33
C GLY A 657 9.61 12.23 -38.51
N TYR A 658 8.39 12.40 -37.98
CA TYR A 658 7.83 11.41 -37.06
C TYR A 658 6.30 11.36 -37.04
N ARG A 659 5.79 10.24 -36.55
CA ARG A 659 4.38 10.02 -36.18
C ARG A 659 4.29 9.68 -34.70
N ALA A 660 3.44 10.41 -33.99
CA ALA A 660 3.18 10.19 -32.58
C ALA A 660 1.71 10.49 -32.32
N TYR A 661 0.88 9.45 -32.26
CA TYR A 661 -0.56 9.64 -32.13
C TYR A 661 -1.26 8.46 -31.45
N HIS A 662 -2.44 8.75 -30.91
CA HIS A 662 -3.50 7.77 -30.74
C HIS A 662 -4.66 8.12 -31.70
N PRO A 663 -5.39 7.19 -32.33
CA PRO A 663 -6.50 7.53 -33.24
C PRO A 663 -7.51 8.53 -32.64
N TRP A 664 -7.72 8.43 -31.33
CA TRP A 664 -8.39 9.43 -30.50
C TRP A 664 -7.36 10.26 -29.73
N GLN A 665 -7.17 11.53 -30.11
CA GLN A 665 -6.19 12.41 -29.46
C GLN A 665 -6.40 12.49 -27.94
N MET A 666 -7.65 12.44 -27.47
CA MET A 666 -7.94 12.49 -26.03
C MET A 666 -7.33 11.33 -25.24
N PHE A 667 -7.06 10.17 -25.87
CA PHE A 667 -6.44 9.01 -25.20
C PHE A 667 -4.91 8.98 -25.36
N GLN A 668 -4.32 9.89 -26.15
CA GLN A 668 -2.90 10.16 -26.04
C GLN A 668 -2.64 11.04 -24.81
N LYS A 669 -1.73 10.62 -23.94
CA LYS A 669 -1.22 11.45 -22.85
C LYS A 669 -0.29 12.51 -23.39
N ASN A 670 0.83 12.07 -23.93
CA ASN A 670 1.85 12.89 -24.55
C ASN A 670 2.79 11.99 -25.35
N HIS A 671 3.64 12.62 -26.16
CA HIS A 671 4.83 12.00 -26.70
C HIS A 671 6.05 12.86 -26.38
N VAL A 672 7.21 12.20 -26.27
CA VAL A 672 8.48 12.81 -25.92
C VAL A 672 9.52 12.43 -26.95
N ILE A 673 10.27 13.43 -27.44
CA ILE A 673 11.43 13.24 -28.28
C ILE A 673 12.65 13.66 -27.47
N SER A 674 13.60 12.74 -27.29
CA SER A 674 14.84 13.00 -26.58
C SER A 674 16.04 12.42 -27.34
N TRP A 675 17.23 12.90 -27.06
CA TRP A 675 18.45 12.31 -27.60
C TRP A 675 19.50 12.11 -26.52
N ARG A 676 20.42 11.19 -26.80
CA ARG A 676 21.60 10.93 -25.97
C ARG A 676 22.84 10.86 -26.84
N ARG A 677 23.91 11.50 -26.37
CA ARG A 677 25.24 11.49 -26.99
C ARG A 677 26.07 10.32 -26.47
N GLY A 678 26.40 9.37 -27.34
CA GLY A 678 27.29 8.24 -27.05
C GLY A 678 26.98 7.46 -25.77
N LEU A 679 28.00 6.78 -25.22
CA LEU A 679 27.88 6.03 -23.98
C LEU A 679 27.94 6.98 -22.77
N SER A 680 26.77 7.30 -22.20
CA SER A 680 26.65 8.15 -20.99
C SER A 680 27.13 9.60 -21.17
N GLY A 681 27.06 10.14 -22.38
CA GLY A 681 27.25 11.57 -22.64
C GLY A 681 26.00 12.39 -22.34
N GLY A 682 26.02 13.66 -22.76
CA GLY A 682 24.91 14.59 -22.59
C GLY A 682 23.63 14.10 -23.28
N SER A 683 22.49 14.48 -22.74
CA SER A 683 21.17 14.18 -23.26
C SER A 683 20.26 15.38 -23.08
N ASP A 684 19.27 15.50 -23.93
CA ASP A 684 18.29 16.58 -23.84
C ASP A 684 16.94 16.14 -24.43
N THR A 685 15.87 16.85 -24.06
CA THR A 685 14.52 16.67 -24.61
C THR A 685 14.27 17.73 -25.67
N MET A 686 14.03 17.30 -26.91
CA MET A 686 13.72 18.19 -28.03
C MET A 686 12.25 18.59 -28.05
N HIS A 687 11.38 17.67 -27.64
CA HIS A 687 9.94 17.90 -27.70
C HIS A 687 9.21 17.10 -26.62
N ASN A 688 8.17 17.72 -26.05
CA ASN A 688 7.17 17.04 -25.24
C ASN A 688 5.82 17.68 -25.57
N SER A 689 4.89 16.92 -26.13
CA SER A 689 3.63 17.44 -26.63
C SER A 689 2.48 16.46 -26.40
N THR A 690 1.32 17.01 -26.10
CA THR A 690 0.07 16.25 -25.91
C THR A 690 -0.68 16.02 -27.23
N ASN A 691 -0.34 16.76 -28.28
CA ASN A 691 -1.06 16.72 -29.55
C ASN A 691 -0.66 15.50 -30.37
N ASN A 692 -1.61 14.95 -31.13
CA ASN A 692 -1.31 13.96 -32.14
C ASN A 692 -0.48 14.58 -33.28
N VAL A 693 0.44 13.80 -33.82
CA VAL A 693 1.31 14.18 -34.94
C VAL A 693 1.34 13.05 -35.96
N GLY A 694 1.15 13.39 -37.23
CA GLY A 694 1.25 12.42 -38.33
C GLY A 694 0.16 11.34 -38.32
N VAL A 695 -1.07 11.67 -37.96
CA VAL A 695 -2.22 10.75 -38.04
C VAL A 695 -2.54 10.46 -39.52
N PRO A 696 -2.51 9.19 -39.98
CA PRO A 696 -2.90 8.85 -41.35
C PRO A 696 -4.33 9.29 -41.69
N PRO A 697 -4.61 9.74 -42.92
CA PRO A 697 -3.70 9.79 -44.08
C PRO A 697 -2.79 11.03 -44.13
N GLY A 698 -2.71 11.81 -43.05
CA GLY A 698 -1.83 12.98 -42.98
C GLY A 698 -0.35 12.62 -43.10
N ALA A 699 0.43 13.56 -43.64
CA ALA A 699 1.89 13.46 -43.68
C ALA A 699 2.48 13.44 -42.26
N GLU A 700 3.66 12.86 -42.11
CA GLU A 700 4.45 12.90 -40.89
C GLU A 700 4.74 14.34 -40.45
N GLY A 701 4.85 14.53 -39.13
CA GLY A 701 5.20 15.83 -38.57
C GLY A 701 6.71 16.05 -38.53
N ALA A 702 7.11 17.31 -38.34
CA ALA A 702 8.50 17.68 -38.08
C ALA A 702 8.70 18.01 -36.61
N SER A 703 9.77 17.51 -36.00
CA SER A 703 10.13 17.90 -34.63
C SER A 703 10.68 19.34 -34.61
N PRO A 704 10.67 20.01 -33.45
CA PRO A 704 11.61 21.10 -33.19
C PRO A 704 13.05 20.62 -33.40
N THR A 705 13.98 21.55 -33.59
CA THR A 705 15.37 21.23 -33.91
C THR A 705 16.34 21.74 -32.86
N HIS A 706 17.44 21.01 -32.65
CA HIS A 706 18.59 21.45 -31.85
C HIS A 706 19.80 21.69 -32.76
N THR A 707 20.66 22.64 -32.39
CA THR A 707 21.89 22.89 -33.15
C THR A 707 22.94 21.81 -32.88
N PHE A 708 23.82 21.55 -33.86
CA PHE A 708 24.92 20.59 -33.71
C PHE A 708 25.85 21.03 -32.58
N GLY A 709 26.13 22.33 -32.46
CA GLY A 709 26.91 22.90 -31.36
C GLY A 709 26.30 22.58 -30.00
N HIS A 710 24.98 22.74 -29.86
CA HIS A 710 24.26 22.35 -28.64
C HIS A 710 24.36 20.84 -28.39
N MET A 711 24.07 20.01 -29.39
CA MET A 711 24.09 18.55 -29.20
C MET A 711 25.48 18.00 -28.88
N LEU A 712 26.53 18.51 -29.49
CA LEU A 712 27.92 18.08 -29.25
C LEU A 712 28.47 18.58 -27.91
N ASN A 713 28.07 19.78 -27.49
CA ASN A 713 28.65 20.48 -26.34
C ASN A 713 27.67 20.70 -25.18
N HIS A 714 26.47 20.10 -25.25
CA HIS A 714 25.49 20.16 -24.17
C HIS A 714 26.17 19.83 -22.84
N PRO A 715 25.98 20.68 -21.80
CA PRO A 715 26.77 20.65 -20.59
C PRO A 715 26.94 19.24 -20.05
N THR A 716 28.19 18.82 -20.07
CA THR A 716 28.72 17.74 -19.25
C THR A 716 29.93 18.34 -18.53
N PRO A 717 30.16 17.98 -17.28
CA PRO A 717 31.21 18.58 -16.48
C PRO A 717 32.55 18.21 -17.09
N SER A 718 33.34 19.21 -17.47
CA SER A 718 34.75 19.09 -17.87
C SER A 718 35.07 18.38 -19.19
N THR A 719 34.42 18.68 -20.32
CA THR A 719 34.95 18.22 -21.63
C THR A 719 35.29 19.35 -22.61
N PRO A 720 36.41 19.20 -23.36
CA PRO A 720 36.72 20.10 -24.47
C PRO A 720 35.59 20.05 -25.51
N PRO A 721 35.40 21.14 -26.28
CA PRO A 721 34.39 21.18 -27.33
C PRO A 721 34.61 20.01 -28.29
N ARG A 722 33.54 19.24 -28.53
CA ARG A 722 33.55 18.09 -29.43
C ARG A 722 33.19 18.57 -30.82
N THR A 723 33.95 18.11 -31.81
CA THR A 723 33.62 18.34 -33.21
C THR A 723 32.83 17.19 -33.81
N LYS A 724 32.87 15.99 -33.22
CA LYS A 724 32.12 14.82 -33.70
C LYS A 724 31.68 13.87 -32.60
N CYS A 725 30.51 13.26 -32.75
CA CYS A 725 30.04 12.19 -31.86
C CYS A 725 28.89 11.39 -32.48
N ALA A 726 28.62 10.20 -31.92
CA ALA A 726 27.44 9.40 -32.22
C ALA A 726 26.31 9.72 -31.24
N PHE A 727 25.08 9.60 -31.71
CA PHE A 727 23.86 9.94 -30.99
C PHE A 727 22.79 8.87 -31.23
N THR A 728 21.89 8.77 -30.27
CA THR A 728 20.61 8.07 -30.43
C THR A 728 19.50 9.05 -30.12
N VAL A 729 18.50 9.13 -30.99
CA VAL A 729 17.23 9.82 -30.74
C VAL A 729 16.17 8.78 -30.37
N PHE A 730 15.32 9.14 -29.42
CA PHE A 730 14.23 8.32 -28.90
C PHE A 730 12.93 9.09 -29.08
N LEU A 731 11.93 8.41 -29.60
CA LEU A 731 10.54 8.83 -29.59
C LEU A 731 9.76 7.87 -28.69
N THR A 732 8.98 8.41 -27.78
CA THR A 732 8.09 7.60 -26.93
C THR A 732 6.72 8.26 -26.87
N THR A 733 5.67 7.52 -27.18
CA THR A 733 4.28 7.98 -27.08
C THR A 733 3.59 7.23 -25.96
N TYR A 734 2.80 7.93 -25.13
CA TYR A 734 2.11 7.39 -23.97
C TYR A 734 0.58 7.40 -24.14
N ASN A 735 -0.08 6.30 -23.81
CA ASN A 735 -1.52 6.10 -23.84
C ASN A 735 -2.14 6.26 -22.44
N LYS A 736 -3.34 6.83 -22.35
CA LYS A 736 -4.13 6.99 -21.12
C LYS A 736 -4.97 5.77 -20.71
N ARG A 737 -4.97 4.68 -21.47
CA ARG A 737 -5.74 3.47 -21.19
C ARG A 737 -5.59 2.99 -19.74
N THR A 738 -6.66 2.46 -19.16
CA THR A 738 -6.66 1.81 -17.85
C THR A 738 -7.69 0.68 -17.80
N ASP A 739 -7.42 -0.37 -17.02
CA ASP A 739 -8.40 -1.39 -16.65
C ASP A 739 -9.06 -1.13 -15.28
N GLY A 740 -8.66 -0.04 -14.62
CA GLY A 740 -9.06 0.33 -13.27
C GLY A 740 -8.03 -0.03 -12.19
N ASP A 741 -7.18 -1.04 -12.43
CA ASP A 741 -6.12 -1.49 -11.51
C ASP A 741 -4.75 -0.90 -11.91
N ASP A 742 -4.51 -0.79 -13.21
CA ASP A 742 -3.30 -0.22 -13.79
C ASP A 742 -3.55 1.22 -14.25
N LEU A 743 -3.03 2.16 -13.46
CA LEU A 743 -2.99 3.58 -13.82
C LEU A 743 -1.68 3.98 -14.49
N SER A 744 -0.76 3.05 -14.75
CA SER A 744 0.41 3.34 -15.57
C SER A 744 -0.02 3.70 -17.00
N PHE A 745 0.84 4.41 -17.71
CA PHE A 745 0.56 4.82 -19.08
C PHE A 745 1.28 3.85 -20.00
N SER A 746 0.56 2.89 -20.60
CA SER A 746 1.16 2.02 -21.62
C SER A 746 1.73 2.88 -22.76
N TRP A 747 2.84 2.47 -23.33
CA TRP A 747 3.60 3.30 -24.26
C TRP A 747 4.10 2.49 -25.44
N ASP A 748 4.38 3.20 -26.52
CA ASP A 748 5.09 2.71 -27.70
C ASP A 748 6.34 3.55 -27.89
N HIS A 749 7.37 2.99 -28.52
CA HIS A 749 8.64 3.68 -28.72
C HIS A 749 9.35 3.30 -30.01
N ASP A 750 10.11 4.26 -30.51
CA ASP A 750 11.02 4.06 -31.63
C ASP A 750 12.33 4.83 -31.40
N ASN A 751 13.41 4.39 -32.03
CA ASN A 751 14.72 5.01 -31.89
C ASN A 751 15.54 4.94 -33.17
N ALA A 752 16.34 5.99 -33.40
CA ALA A 752 17.28 6.05 -34.52
C ALA A 752 18.67 6.48 -34.05
N ALA A 753 19.70 5.97 -34.73
CA ALA A 753 21.09 6.32 -34.45
C ALA A 753 21.69 7.15 -35.59
N PHE A 754 22.54 8.12 -35.24
CA PHE A 754 23.20 8.99 -36.21
C PHE A 754 24.52 9.53 -35.66
N ALA A 755 25.36 10.05 -36.55
CA ALA A 755 26.59 10.75 -36.17
C ALA A 755 26.56 12.20 -36.66
N LEU A 756 27.05 13.11 -35.81
CA LEU A 756 27.26 14.52 -36.16
C LEU A 756 28.76 14.79 -36.28
N ASP A 757 29.14 15.58 -37.28
CA ASP A 757 30.46 16.15 -37.46
C ASP A 757 30.35 17.66 -37.77
N VAL A 758 31.23 18.45 -37.16
CA VAL A 758 31.34 19.89 -37.36
C VAL A 758 32.77 20.21 -37.77
N ALA A 759 32.93 20.83 -38.95
CA ALA A 759 34.23 21.25 -39.43
C ALA A 759 34.84 22.34 -38.53
N PRO A 760 36.14 22.28 -38.18
CA PRO A 760 36.80 23.32 -37.42
C PRO A 760 36.82 24.64 -38.22
N VAL A 761 36.54 25.76 -37.54
CA VAL A 761 36.65 27.10 -38.14
C VAL A 761 38.12 27.35 -38.48
N ILE A 762 38.46 27.36 -39.76
CA ILE A 762 39.79 27.79 -40.23
C ILE A 762 39.79 29.32 -40.22
N CYS A 763 40.43 29.94 -39.23
CA CYS A 763 40.76 31.36 -39.31
C CYS A 763 41.78 31.55 -40.43
N VAL A 764 41.36 32.14 -41.55
CA VAL A 764 42.29 32.67 -42.57
C VAL A 764 42.93 33.94 -41.98
N PRO A 765 44.27 34.05 -41.88
CA PRO A 765 44.89 35.28 -41.42
C PRO A 765 44.61 36.41 -42.42
N CYS A 766 44.19 37.57 -41.93
CA CYS A 766 44.22 38.80 -42.70
C CYS A 766 45.69 39.15 -42.99
N ASN A 767 46.10 39.12 -44.26
CA ASN A 767 47.40 39.67 -44.68
C ASN A 767 47.40 41.17 -44.38
N GLY A 768 48.18 41.58 -43.38
CA GLY A 768 48.65 42.94 -43.24
C GLY A 768 49.79 43.14 -44.24
N GLU A 769 49.65 44.17 -45.06
CA GLU A 769 50.73 44.77 -45.84
C GLU A 769 51.76 45.34 -44.87
N ASP A 770 53.01 44.85 -44.94
CA ASP A 770 54.15 45.59 -44.41
C ASP A 770 55.08 45.90 -45.59
N GLU A 771 55.18 47.20 -45.86
CA GLU A 771 56.22 47.85 -46.62
C GLU A 771 57.58 47.55 -45.96
N GLU A 772 58.57 47.09 -46.72
CA GLU A 772 59.98 47.31 -46.38
C GLU A 772 60.73 47.83 -47.63
N GLU A 773 61.23 49.05 -47.45
CA GLU A 773 62.26 49.73 -48.23
C GLU A 773 63.63 49.02 -48.13
N ASP A 774 64.41 49.24 -49.19
CA ASP A 774 65.89 49.29 -49.28
C ASP A 774 66.74 47.99 -49.26
N ASP A 775 67.30 47.62 -50.42
CA ASP A 775 68.66 48.01 -50.84
C ASP A 775 69.10 47.26 -52.14
N ASP A 776 69.13 47.99 -53.28
CA ASP A 776 70.13 48.03 -54.38
C ASP A 776 69.57 48.61 -55.70
#